data_AF-E5CHJ2-F1
#
_entry.id   AF-E5CHJ2-F1
#
_cell.length_a   1.000
_cell.length_b   1.000
_cell.length_c   1.000
_cell.angle_alpha   90.00
_cell.angle_beta   90.00
_cell.angle_gamma   90.00
#
_symmetry.space_group_name_H-M   'P 1'
#
loop_
_entity.id
_entity.type
_entity.pdbx_description
1 polymer ?
#
loop_
_entity_poly.entity_id
_entity_poly.type
_entity_poly.pdbx_seq_one_letter_code
_entity_poly.pdbx_strand_id
1 'polypeptide(L)'
;MKNRFFIVALIVLFFCGCSDNDDTVVNNSIDELGNLENGLVFLPRYEDGKASIEYRAEDGEFYITANFKTLSARLAERIADEWNQATGDKNVTADYTEVQTRTTSVSSLEVTKVVSSNETEGLITIEMKLPLEALLKPFFFSVSAKAGNTLLMSAYVPVYKDDLDKQLAYVPDPRPIPAIKDGLYYTWGDEFNIDGSVNEELWTFEEGFKRGNEPQNYVKGIDNAIVVDGRLLITAKKERRKNPNYDPTSGDYRMNWEYGEYTSASMNGNQKRFFLFGRTEVRAKIDPSSGSFPAIWTCGNNKEWPLNGEIDIMEFYIHNGEQSLTSNFAAGKKQPWEAIWNSRWTPLSYYELKDPDWIKKYHVYRMDWDEKEIKLYVDDELRNSIKVEEFLNEDGSIVFHNPQYMWLNLALKDQGRGIDLSETKNIQFEVDYFRLYQKVIDHQKPSKVTNFTAKSKDGLVNLSWKPSIDTGGAGLLRYDLYRGGIGSGYFIGSTTTTSFTEVEVAPGAEMTYYIQALDGVGNYSDVNEVTVRPEGGGGLHEGNLVPDGTMESLPIELDQSLPGFDGSWGNASWGSLRVLTGGYWGKYIQITGGNGELQFPVTWTPNTTYVLRAKIKTTGSGFEFGLGKVKVGDSSLALSIPNTRGEWIQFEQEFMAETASTGNCSLHNWSSNTVVQMDNWELYEKE
;
A
#
# COMPACT_ATOMS: atom_id res chain seq x y z
N MET A 1 84.53 22.29 12.94
CA MET A 1 84.09 23.34 13.90
C MET A 1 82.59 23.57 13.71
N LYS A 2 81.82 23.40 14.81
CA LYS A 2 80.43 23.84 15.09
C LYS A 2 79.21 23.16 14.42
N ASN A 3 78.65 22.19 15.17
CA ASN A 3 77.25 21.95 15.57
C ASN A 3 76.07 22.59 14.81
N ARG A 4 75.07 21.77 14.46
CA ARG A 4 73.76 21.68 15.17
C ARG A 4 72.95 20.44 14.73
N PHE A 5 72.40 19.72 15.70
CA PHE A 5 71.51 18.56 15.58
C PHE A 5 70.09 18.97 15.12
N PHE A 6 69.45 18.15 14.27
CA PHE A 6 68.00 17.91 14.27
C PHE A 6 67.71 16.48 13.79
N ILE A 7 66.88 15.78 14.55
CA ILE A 7 66.44 14.38 14.36
C ILE A 7 65.39 14.34 13.24
N VAL A 8 65.56 13.42 12.30
CA VAL A 8 64.65 13.15 11.17
C VAL A 8 63.64 12.09 11.59
N ALA A 9 62.34 12.44 11.63
CA ALA A 9 61.25 11.46 11.59
C ALA A 9 60.85 11.26 10.12
N LEU A 10 61.03 10.04 9.63
CA LEU A 10 60.82 9.65 8.24
C LEU A 10 59.32 9.47 7.98
N ILE A 11 58.77 10.32 7.10
CA ILE A 11 57.45 10.20 6.48
C ILE A 11 57.53 9.13 5.38
N VAL A 12 56.58 8.19 5.34
CA VAL A 12 56.33 7.37 4.14
C VAL A 12 54.88 7.55 3.70
N LEU A 13 54.72 8.29 2.60
CA LEU A 13 53.52 8.37 1.77
C LEU A 13 53.52 7.17 0.80
N PHE A 14 52.39 6.50 0.62
CA PHE A 14 52.09 5.79 -0.62
C PHE A 14 50.69 6.14 -1.11
N PHE A 15 50.64 6.77 -2.29
CA PHE A 15 49.49 6.81 -3.17
C PHE A 15 49.44 5.49 -3.96
N CYS A 16 48.25 4.96 -4.25
CA CYS A 16 48.08 4.08 -5.41
C CYS A 16 46.76 4.39 -6.12
N GLY A 17 46.88 4.67 -7.41
CA GLY A 17 45.78 4.74 -8.37
C GLY A 17 45.52 3.37 -9.00
N CYS A 18 44.35 3.24 -9.62
CA CYS A 18 43.84 2.03 -10.28
C CYS A 18 44.72 1.52 -11.43
N SER A 19 44.89 0.20 -11.54
CA SER A 19 44.79 -0.55 -12.81
C SER A 19 44.66 -2.06 -12.56
N ASP A 20 43.84 -2.71 -13.39
CA ASP A 20 43.49 -4.13 -13.41
C ASP A 20 44.65 -5.10 -13.71
N ASN A 21 44.43 -6.36 -13.31
CA ASN A 21 45.08 -7.61 -13.72
C ASN A 21 46.56 -7.83 -13.35
N ASP A 22 46.80 -8.63 -12.29
CA ASP A 22 47.47 -9.93 -12.41
C ASP A 22 47.64 -10.57 -11.02
N ASP A 23 47.38 -11.88 -10.95
CA ASP A 23 47.62 -12.75 -9.80
C ASP A 23 49.09 -12.67 -9.34
N THR A 24 49.36 -11.83 -8.34
CA THR A 24 50.53 -11.99 -7.47
C THR A 24 50.13 -11.71 -6.04
N VAL A 25 50.08 -12.78 -5.24
CA VAL A 25 50.08 -12.70 -3.78
C VAL A 25 51.39 -12.00 -3.37
N VAL A 26 51.34 -10.69 -3.18
CA VAL A 26 52.39 -9.97 -2.47
C VAL A 26 52.18 -10.26 -0.99
N ASN A 27 52.77 -11.37 -0.53
CA ASN A 27 53.11 -11.55 0.87
C ASN A 27 54.06 -10.40 1.24
N ASN A 28 53.51 -9.29 1.74
CA ASN A 28 54.29 -8.33 2.50
C ASN A 28 54.71 -9.02 3.80
N SER A 29 55.84 -9.73 3.74
CA SER A 29 56.64 -10.01 4.91
C SER A 29 56.92 -8.68 5.59
N ILE A 30 56.42 -8.53 6.81
CA ILE A 30 56.84 -7.44 7.70
C ILE A 30 58.32 -7.71 7.98
N ASP A 31 59.18 -7.05 7.22
CA ASP A 31 60.61 -6.99 7.50
C ASP A 31 60.80 -6.50 8.94
N GLU A 32 61.75 -7.15 9.61
CA GLU A 32 62.14 -6.93 11.00
C GLU A 32 62.36 -5.44 11.30
N LEU A 33 61.34 -4.80 11.89
CA LEU A 33 61.48 -3.48 12.51
C LEU A 33 62.26 -3.65 13.81
N GLY A 34 63.55 -3.34 13.74
CA GLY A 34 64.43 -3.26 14.89
C GLY A 34 63.87 -2.34 15.99
N ASN A 35 63.92 -2.84 17.23
CA ASN A 35 63.65 -2.16 18.50
C ASN A 35 62.24 -1.57 18.71
N LEU A 36 61.28 -2.41 19.08
CA LEU A 36 60.04 -2.00 19.76
C LEU A 36 59.96 -2.63 21.16
N GLU A 37 60.74 -2.11 22.12
CA GLU A 37 60.71 -2.57 23.51
C GLU A 37 59.43 -2.14 24.28
N ASN A 38 58.48 -1.40 23.69
CA ASN A 38 57.26 -0.87 24.35
C ASN A 38 56.04 -0.70 23.40
N GLY A 39 55.60 -1.74 22.68
CA GLY A 39 54.50 -1.65 21.71
C GLY A 39 53.16 -2.26 22.16
N LEU A 40 52.05 -1.54 21.93
CA LEU A 40 50.69 -2.09 21.85
C LEU A 40 50.39 -2.31 20.36
N VAL A 41 50.20 -3.56 19.92
CA VAL A 41 50.02 -3.89 18.50
C VAL A 41 48.60 -4.36 18.27
N PHE A 42 47.86 -3.68 17.39
CA PHE A 42 46.52 -4.12 17.03
C PHE A 42 46.54 -5.50 16.36
N LEU A 43 45.72 -6.44 16.84
CA LEU A 43 45.60 -7.77 16.27
C LEU A 43 44.29 -7.92 15.50
N PRO A 44 44.36 -8.02 14.17
CA PRO A 44 43.18 -8.32 13.39
C PRO A 44 42.85 -9.83 13.41
N ARG A 45 41.65 -10.25 13.83
CA ARG A 45 40.97 -11.54 13.53
C ARG A 45 39.57 -11.60 14.20
N TYR A 46 38.47 -12.12 13.62
CA TYR A 46 38.23 -13.17 12.61
C TYR A 46 37.22 -12.70 11.52
N GLU A 47 37.39 -13.23 10.31
CA GLU A 47 36.59 -13.13 9.04
C GLU A 47 36.69 -11.86 8.16
N ASP A 48 37.13 -10.73 8.69
CA ASP A 48 37.62 -9.55 7.94
C ASP A 48 38.32 -8.54 8.87
N GLY A 49 37.99 -8.61 10.18
CA GLY A 49 38.96 -8.72 11.26
C GLY A 49 39.56 -7.43 11.82
N LYS A 50 38.97 -6.24 11.64
CA LYS A 50 39.55 -4.94 12.05
C LYS A 50 38.99 -4.31 13.34
N ALA A 51 38.47 -5.12 14.27
CA ALA A 51 37.64 -4.75 15.45
C ALA A 51 36.15 -4.90 15.14
N SER A 52 35.34 -5.26 16.13
CA SER A 52 33.90 -5.44 15.99
C SER A 52 33.16 -4.23 16.51
N ILE A 53 32.13 -3.80 15.80
CA ILE A 53 31.17 -2.81 16.28
C ILE A 53 29.88 -3.57 16.64
N GLU A 54 29.38 -3.30 17.83
CA GLU A 54 28.16 -3.89 18.37
C GLU A 54 27.22 -2.77 18.79
N TYR A 55 25.95 -2.85 18.38
CA TYR A 55 24.87 -2.07 18.95
C TYR A 55 24.28 -2.81 20.15
N ARG A 56 24.08 -2.11 21.27
CA ARG A 56 23.44 -2.66 22.47
C ARG A 56 22.09 -1.98 22.70
N ALA A 57 21.03 -2.79 22.68
CA ALA A 57 19.67 -2.27 22.81
C ALA A 57 19.33 -1.85 24.25
N GLU A 58 20.07 -2.35 25.25
CA GLU A 58 19.82 -2.04 26.67
C GLU A 58 20.07 -0.57 27.01
N ASP A 59 21.05 0.05 26.36
CA ASP A 59 21.41 1.44 26.54
C ASP A 59 21.27 2.28 25.27
N GLY A 60 21.06 1.66 24.10
CA GLY A 60 20.87 2.34 22.82
C GLY A 60 22.18 2.84 22.21
N GLU A 61 23.30 2.22 22.55
CA GLU A 61 24.64 2.74 22.26
C GLU A 61 25.47 1.77 21.42
N PHE A 62 26.49 2.29 20.76
CA PHE A 62 27.43 1.50 19.97
C PHE A 62 28.74 1.29 20.73
N TYR A 63 29.34 0.13 20.54
CA TYR A 63 30.57 -0.26 21.19
C TYR A 63 31.55 -0.84 20.18
N ILE A 64 32.77 -0.32 20.16
CA ILE A 64 33.89 -0.94 19.45
C ILE A 64 34.62 -1.85 20.43
N THR A 65 34.76 -3.12 20.07
CA THR A 65 35.64 -4.06 20.77
C THR A 65 36.84 -4.39 19.90
N ALA A 66 38.03 -4.10 20.40
CA ALA A 66 39.29 -4.28 19.70
C ALA A 66 40.30 -5.06 20.53
N ASN A 67 41.04 -5.95 19.86
CA ASN A 67 42.08 -6.77 20.47
C ASN A 67 43.47 -6.23 20.14
N PHE A 68 44.33 -6.19 21.15
CA PHE A 68 45.70 -5.72 21.02
C PHE A 68 46.67 -6.72 21.66
N LYS A 69 47.81 -6.94 21.01
CA LYS A 69 48.93 -7.69 21.55
C LYS A 69 49.86 -6.78 22.31
N THR A 70 50.32 -7.29 23.44
CA THR A 70 51.41 -6.74 24.25
C THR A 70 52.60 -7.69 24.19
N LEU A 71 53.75 -7.25 24.70
CA LEU A 71 54.99 -8.05 24.70
C LEU A 71 54.88 -9.34 25.54
N SER A 72 54.02 -9.38 26.56
CA SER A 72 53.88 -10.55 27.43
C SER A 72 52.52 -10.59 28.11
N ALA A 73 52.04 -11.79 28.46
CA ALA A 73 50.84 -11.98 29.28
C ALA A 73 50.85 -11.12 30.55
N ARG A 74 51.99 -11.06 31.25
CA ARG A 74 52.17 -10.25 32.45
C ARG A 74 51.98 -8.75 32.22
N LEU A 75 52.37 -8.24 31.05
CA LEU A 75 52.17 -6.83 30.71
C LEU A 75 50.67 -6.56 30.43
N ALA A 76 49.99 -7.45 29.70
CA ALA A 76 48.55 -7.34 29.48
C ALA A 76 47.76 -7.36 30.80
N GLU A 77 48.05 -8.33 31.68
CA GLU A 77 47.44 -8.43 33.02
C GLU A 77 47.62 -7.14 33.82
N ARG A 78 48.84 -6.61 33.86
CA ARG A 78 49.14 -5.39 34.58
C ARG A 78 48.35 -4.19 34.06
N ILE A 79 48.21 -4.03 32.75
CA ILE A 79 47.44 -2.93 32.16
C ILE A 79 45.97 -3.04 32.57
N ALA A 80 45.38 -4.24 32.47
CA ALA A 80 44.00 -4.47 32.87
C ALA A 80 43.77 -4.25 34.37
N ASP A 81 44.68 -4.74 35.23
CA ASP A 81 44.62 -4.54 36.68
C ASP A 81 44.71 -3.06 37.07
N GLU A 82 45.66 -2.32 36.48
CA GLU A 82 45.81 -0.88 36.72
C GLU A 82 44.56 -0.11 36.25
N TRP A 83 43.92 -0.51 35.15
CA TRP A 83 42.66 0.08 34.69
C TRP A 83 41.52 -0.14 35.69
N ASN A 84 41.38 -1.38 36.15
CA ASN A 84 40.30 -1.82 37.04
C ASN A 84 40.43 -1.23 38.45
N GLN A 85 41.65 -0.93 38.91
CA GLN A 85 41.92 -0.35 40.23
C GLN A 85 41.97 1.19 40.23
N ALA A 86 42.05 1.84 39.07
CA ALA A 86 42.23 3.28 38.98
C ALA A 86 40.98 4.07 39.45
N THR A 87 41.19 4.98 40.39
CA THR A 87 40.19 5.94 40.92
C THR A 87 40.35 7.37 40.37
N GLY A 88 41.30 7.58 39.45
CA GLY A 88 41.61 8.86 38.79
C GLY A 88 42.01 8.66 37.33
N ASP A 89 43.04 9.36 36.85
CA ASP A 89 43.54 9.26 35.47
C ASP A 89 43.78 7.80 35.06
N LYS A 90 42.89 7.31 34.20
CA LYS A 90 42.96 5.95 33.73
C LYS A 90 44.22 5.70 32.89
N ASN A 91 44.66 4.45 32.88
CA ASN A 91 45.86 4.02 32.17
C ASN A 91 45.62 3.59 30.73
N VAL A 92 44.38 3.58 30.26
CA VAL A 92 44.01 3.33 28.87
C VAL A 92 43.15 4.50 28.41
N THR A 93 43.40 5.00 27.20
CA THR A 93 42.61 6.07 26.60
C THR A 93 42.39 5.75 25.13
N ALA A 94 41.25 6.16 24.61
CA ALA A 94 40.93 5.96 23.21
C ALA A 94 40.39 7.26 22.62
N ASP A 95 40.63 7.46 21.33
CA ASP A 95 40.19 8.62 20.60
C ASP A 95 39.87 8.25 19.14
N TYR A 96 39.14 9.11 18.43
CA TYR A 96 38.87 8.96 16.99
C TYR A 96 39.05 10.25 16.18
N THR A 97 39.19 10.09 14.86
CA THR A 97 39.36 11.18 13.89
C THR A 97 38.76 10.80 12.53
N GLU A 98 38.02 11.69 11.89
CA GLU A 98 37.44 11.46 10.55
C GLU A 98 38.52 11.31 9.44
N VAL A 99 38.30 10.41 8.47
CA VAL A 99 39.27 10.07 7.41
C VAL A 99 39.55 11.25 6.46
N GLN A 100 38.59 12.16 6.23
CA GLN A 100 38.70 13.20 5.20
C GLN A 100 39.49 14.44 5.63
N THR A 101 39.84 14.58 6.89
CA THR A 101 40.57 15.75 7.36
C THR A 101 41.90 15.34 7.97
N ARG A 102 43.01 15.77 7.37
CA ARG A 102 44.31 15.88 8.07
C ARG A 102 44.28 16.98 9.17
N THR A 103 43.14 17.25 9.78
CA THR A 103 43.03 18.14 10.94
C THR A 103 43.13 17.32 12.22
N THR A 104 43.85 17.85 13.19
CA THR A 104 44.14 17.31 14.53
C THR A 104 42.95 17.33 15.49
N SER A 105 41.72 17.41 15.00
CA SER A 105 40.53 17.38 15.87
C SER A 105 40.28 15.94 16.28
N VAL A 106 40.90 15.58 17.39
CA VAL A 106 40.81 14.28 18.04
C VAL A 106 39.67 14.35 19.06
N SER A 107 38.72 13.42 18.96
CA SER A 107 37.60 13.30 19.90
C SER A 107 37.80 12.09 20.78
N SER A 108 37.69 12.24 22.09
CA SER A 108 37.85 11.14 23.04
C SER A 108 36.72 10.12 22.92
N LEU A 109 37.07 8.83 22.98
CA LEU A 109 36.14 7.72 23.17
C LEU A 109 36.18 7.28 24.65
N GLU A 110 35.01 7.00 25.20
CA GLU A 110 34.90 6.45 26.55
C GLU A 110 35.33 4.97 26.52
N VAL A 111 36.45 4.64 27.19
CA VAL A 111 36.85 3.25 27.40
C VAL A 111 36.01 2.68 28.54
N THR A 112 35.23 1.65 28.26
CA THR A 112 34.26 1.07 29.22
C THR A 112 34.78 -0.20 29.86
N LYS A 113 35.65 -0.93 29.15
CA LYS A 113 36.16 -2.22 29.60
C LYS A 113 37.56 -2.48 29.06
N VAL A 114 38.42 -3.00 29.93
CA VAL A 114 39.77 -3.46 29.60
C VAL A 114 39.99 -4.80 30.27
N VAL A 115 40.21 -5.85 29.48
CA VAL A 115 40.40 -7.22 29.98
C VAL A 115 41.61 -7.85 29.32
N SER A 116 42.47 -8.50 30.10
CA SER A 116 43.52 -9.37 29.57
C SER A 116 43.00 -10.81 29.40
N SER A 117 43.42 -11.51 28.35
CA SER A 117 43.12 -12.95 28.22
C SER A 117 44.02 -13.78 29.15
N ASN A 118 43.53 -14.94 29.59
CA ASN A 118 44.33 -15.83 30.43
C ASN A 118 45.36 -16.63 29.60
N GLU A 119 46.62 -16.50 30.03
CA GLU A 119 47.68 -17.50 29.97
C GLU A 119 48.27 -17.84 28.59
N THR A 120 49.03 -16.89 28.01
CA THR A 120 50.35 -17.05 27.31
C THR A 120 50.56 -16.03 26.19
N GLU A 121 49.49 -15.48 25.60
CA GLU A 121 49.59 -14.75 24.32
C GLU A 121 49.80 -13.23 24.43
N GLY A 122 49.66 -12.65 25.63
CA GLY A 122 49.83 -11.19 25.82
C GLY A 122 48.70 -10.35 25.25
N LEU A 123 47.46 -10.86 25.20
CA LEU A 123 46.32 -10.16 24.62
C LEU A 123 45.62 -9.25 25.63
N ILE A 124 45.22 -8.07 25.16
CA ILE A 124 44.29 -7.18 25.85
C ILE A 124 43.12 -6.86 24.91
N THR A 125 41.90 -6.98 25.44
CA THR A 125 40.65 -6.61 24.76
C THR A 125 40.16 -5.31 25.38
N ILE A 126 39.90 -4.32 24.53
CA ILE A 126 39.48 -2.99 24.93
C ILE A 126 38.14 -2.69 24.27
N GLU A 127 37.17 -2.32 25.09
CA GLU A 127 35.85 -1.90 24.68
C GLU A 127 35.73 -0.38 24.84
N MET A 128 35.21 0.27 23.81
CA MET A 128 35.05 1.71 23.74
C MET A 128 33.62 2.04 23.30
N LYS A 129 32.96 2.92 24.03
CA LYS A 129 31.68 3.49 23.62
C LYS A 129 31.92 4.40 22.41
N LEU A 130 31.10 4.23 21.37
CA LEU A 130 31.19 4.93 20.11
C LEU A 130 29.94 5.81 19.92
N PRO A 131 30.09 7.15 19.83
CA PRO A 131 28.96 8.02 19.56
C PRO A 131 28.39 7.78 18.16
N LEU A 132 27.07 7.92 18.01
CA LEU A 132 26.35 7.71 16.76
C LEU A 132 26.92 8.57 15.62
N GLU A 133 27.36 9.80 15.90
CA GLU A 133 27.93 10.70 14.89
C GLU A 133 29.21 10.16 14.26
N ALA A 134 29.97 9.33 14.99
CA ALA A 134 31.17 8.67 14.45
C ALA A 134 30.80 7.65 13.37
N LEU A 135 29.59 7.08 13.38
CA LEU A 135 29.14 6.12 12.35
C LEU A 135 28.77 6.78 11.01
N LEU A 136 28.66 8.11 10.96
CA LEU A 136 28.18 8.80 9.75
C LEU A 136 29.26 8.96 8.68
N LYS A 137 30.54 8.75 9.04
CA LYS A 137 31.67 8.91 8.14
C LYS A 137 32.76 7.90 8.47
N PRO A 138 33.59 7.49 7.49
CA PRO A 138 34.79 6.72 7.78
C PRO A 138 35.69 7.47 8.78
N PHE A 139 36.19 6.76 9.78
CA PHE A 139 37.07 7.31 10.83
C PHE A 139 38.24 6.38 11.13
N PHE A 140 39.27 6.93 11.77
CA PHE A 140 40.29 6.18 12.46
C PHE A 140 40.03 6.25 13.95
N PHE A 141 40.17 5.15 14.68
CA PHE A 141 40.31 5.22 16.13
C PHE A 141 41.73 4.84 16.54
N SER A 142 42.17 5.38 17.67
CA SER A 142 43.45 5.06 18.27
C SER A 142 43.29 4.74 19.75
N VAL A 143 44.07 3.76 20.21
CA VAL A 143 44.14 3.40 21.62
C VAL A 143 45.56 3.60 22.12
N SER A 144 45.68 4.26 23.27
CA SER A 144 46.93 4.44 24.01
C SER A 144 46.81 3.78 25.38
N ALA A 145 47.88 3.14 25.83
CA ALA A 145 47.92 2.52 27.16
C ALA A 145 49.23 2.87 27.87
N LYS A 146 49.21 2.95 29.20
CA LYS A 146 50.39 3.07 30.05
C LYS A 146 50.44 1.92 31.07
N ALA A 147 51.64 1.48 31.40
CA ALA A 147 51.90 0.55 32.50
C ALA A 147 52.84 1.23 33.50
N GLY A 148 52.33 1.66 34.64
CA GLY A 148 53.01 2.63 35.51
C GLY A 148 53.29 3.95 34.78
N ASN A 149 54.56 4.38 34.72
CA ASN A 149 54.97 5.62 34.05
C ASN A 149 55.41 5.42 32.58
N THR A 150 55.34 4.19 32.06
CA THR A 150 55.74 3.89 30.69
C THR A 150 54.54 3.99 29.76
N LEU A 151 54.59 4.94 28.81
CA LEU A 151 53.62 5.03 27.72
C LEU A 151 53.92 3.96 26.67
N LEU A 152 52.91 3.22 26.26
CA LEU A 152 52.95 2.31 25.12
C LEU A 152 52.44 3.04 23.88
N MET A 153 53.07 2.78 22.74
CA MET A 153 52.76 3.46 21.46
C MET A 153 51.32 3.14 21.00
N SER A 154 50.66 4.13 20.40
CA SER A 154 49.28 4.03 19.90
C SER A 154 49.17 3.20 18.62
N ALA A 155 48.11 2.40 18.49
CA ALA A 155 47.72 1.79 17.23
C ALA A 155 46.58 2.58 16.59
N TYR A 156 46.66 2.83 15.28
CA TYR A 156 45.61 3.51 14.49
C TYR A 156 44.85 2.49 13.65
N VAL A 157 43.53 2.47 13.75
CA VAL A 157 42.68 1.47 13.10
C VAL A 157 41.62 2.17 12.24
N PRO A 158 41.61 1.94 10.91
CA PRO A 158 40.58 2.49 10.03
C PRO A 158 39.27 1.71 10.14
N VAL A 159 38.15 2.44 10.16
CA VAL A 159 36.78 1.92 10.02
C VAL A 159 36.18 2.48 8.74
N TYR A 160 35.73 1.58 7.86
CA TYR A 160 35.25 1.93 6.52
C TYR A 160 33.72 2.02 6.48
N LYS A 161 33.20 2.73 5.49
CA LYS A 161 31.77 3.00 5.35
C LYS A 161 30.89 1.74 5.35
N ASP A 162 31.31 0.69 4.65
CA ASP A 162 30.53 -0.56 4.53
C ASP A 162 30.34 -1.25 5.88
N ASP A 163 31.30 -1.08 6.80
CA ASP A 163 31.21 -1.59 8.17
C ASP A 163 30.20 -0.78 9.00
N LEU A 164 30.02 0.51 8.69
CA LEU A 164 29.15 1.45 9.40
C LEU A 164 27.69 1.34 8.95
N ASP A 165 27.45 1.18 7.65
CA ASP A 165 26.10 1.07 7.09
C ASP A 165 25.34 -0.14 7.69
N LYS A 166 26.05 -1.23 8.00
CA LYS A 166 25.49 -2.40 8.72
C LYS A 166 25.06 -2.07 10.16
N GLN A 167 25.76 -1.16 10.83
CA GLN A 167 25.49 -0.77 12.23
C GLN A 167 24.32 0.21 12.30
N LEU A 168 24.22 1.12 11.33
CA LEU A 168 23.09 2.03 11.23
C LEU A 168 21.75 1.29 11.00
N ALA A 169 21.77 0.02 10.58
CA ALA A 169 20.57 -0.82 10.49
C ALA A 169 19.83 -0.96 11.83
N TYR A 170 20.49 -0.82 12.99
CA TYR A 170 19.86 -1.02 14.30
C TYR A 170 19.12 0.20 14.85
N VAL A 171 19.32 1.38 14.25
CA VAL A 171 18.79 2.67 14.73
C VAL A 171 18.12 3.46 13.60
N PRO A 172 17.30 4.48 13.92
CA PRO A 172 16.84 5.47 12.94
C PRO A 172 18.02 6.11 12.19
N ASP A 173 17.87 6.33 10.88
CA ASP A 173 18.96 6.76 10.00
C ASP A 173 19.24 8.26 10.19
N PRO A 174 20.39 8.67 10.77
CA PRO A 174 20.65 10.07 11.05
C PRO A 174 21.12 10.85 9.81
N ARG A 175 21.31 10.17 8.68
CA ARG A 175 21.85 10.79 7.46
C ARG A 175 20.80 11.68 6.79
N PRO A 176 21.22 12.77 6.13
CA PRO A 176 20.30 13.64 5.42
C PRO A 176 19.60 12.90 4.27
N ILE A 177 18.39 13.35 3.94
CA ILE A 177 17.61 12.84 2.81
C ILE A 177 18.44 12.93 1.53
N PRO A 178 18.61 11.83 0.78
CA PRO A 178 19.17 11.90 -0.56
C PRO A 178 18.26 12.74 -1.47
N ALA A 179 18.72 13.90 -1.94
CA ALA A 179 17.91 14.75 -2.82
C ALA A 179 17.59 14.08 -4.17
N ILE A 180 18.48 13.20 -4.64
CA ILE A 180 18.34 12.42 -5.87
C ILE A 180 18.73 10.98 -5.57
N LYS A 181 17.91 10.03 -6.02
CA LYS A 181 18.17 8.59 -5.92
C LYS A 181 17.77 7.92 -7.23
N ASP A 182 18.72 7.24 -7.88
CA ASP A 182 18.53 6.53 -9.16
C ASP A 182 17.83 7.36 -10.25
N GLY A 183 18.17 8.65 -10.34
CA GLY A 183 17.58 9.58 -11.31
C GLY A 183 16.18 10.10 -10.96
N LEU A 184 15.67 9.78 -9.77
CA LEU A 184 14.43 10.34 -9.21
C LEU A 184 14.78 11.39 -8.14
N TYR A 185 13.94 12.42 -8.03
CA TYR A 185 14.08 13.48 -7.04
C TYR A 185 13.21 13.18 -5.83
N TYR A 186 13.72 13.44 -4.62
CA TYR A 186 12.87 13.46 -3.43
C TYR A 186 11.81 14.54 -3.59
N THR A 187 10.52 14.19 -3.41
CA THR A 187 9.40 15.13 -3.55
C THR A 187 8.58 15.27 -2.28
N TRP A 188 8.41 14.20 -1.51
CA TRP A 188 7.58 14.26 -0.31
C TRP A 188 7.94 13.16 0.67
N GLY A 189 7.59 13.32 1.94
CA GLY A 189 7.84 12.32 2.96
C GLY A 189 7.73 12.88 4.37
N ASP A 190 8.02 12.01 5.33
CA ASP A 190 8.16 12.34 6.73
C ASP A 190 9.37 11.56 7.28
N GLU A 191 10.31 12.29 7.88
CA GLU A 191 11.52 11.74 8.49
C GLU A 191 11.36 11.53 9.99
N PHE A 192 10.21 11.90 10.58
CA PHE A 192 9.91 11.71 12.00
C PHE A 192 11.03 12.20 12.95
N ASN A 193 11.67 13.32 12.59
CA ASN A 193 12.79 13.91 13.34
C ASN A 193 12.38 14.99 14.36
N ILE A 194 11.08 15.29 14.48
CA ILE A 194 10.57 16.29 15.42
C ILE A 194 9.80 15.57 16.52
N ASP A 195 10.44 15.41 17.68
CA ASP A 195 9.84 14.76 18.84
C ASP A 195 8.48 15.37 19.22
N GLY A 196 7.52 14.51 19.56
CA GLY A 196 6.19 14.88 20.00
C GLY A 196 5.07 14.19 19.22
N SER A 197 3.99 14.94 18.96
CA SER A 197 2.83 14.40 18.24
C SER A 197 3.12 14.25 16.75
N VAL A 198 2.49 13.24 16.13
CA VAL A 198 2.51 13.05 14.68
C VAL A 198 2.04 14.32 13.96
N ASN A 199 2.70 14.67 12.86
CA ASN A 199 2.35 15.85 12.07
C ASN A 199 1.02 15.65 11.33
N GLU A 200 -0.06 16.22 11.87
CA GLU A 200 -1.40 16.13 11.29
C GLU A 200 -1.59 16.98 10.00
N GLU A 201 -0.59 17.77 9.59
CA GLU A 201 -0.58 18.36 8.25
C GLU A 201 -0.25 17.32 7.17
N LEU A 202 0.46 16.24 7.55
CA LEU A 202 0.86 15.15 6.66
C LEU A 202 -0.02 13.91 6.83
N TRP A 203 -0.50 13.66 8.04
CA TRP A 203 -1.19 12.43 8.40
C TRP A 203 -2.58 12.68 8.98
N THR A 204 -3.51 11.79 8.68
CA THR A 204 -4.85 11.72 9.28
C THR A 204 -4.94 10.45 10.10
N PHE A 205 -5.30 10.57 11.39
CA PHE A 205 -5.56 9.41 12.24
C PHE A 205 -6.90 8.75 11.92
N GLU A 206 -6.91 7.44 12.04
CA GLU A 206 -8.14 6.67 12.20
C GLU A 206 -8.52 6.50 13.67
N GLU A 207 -9.83 6.49 13.93
CA GLU A 207 -10.38 6.24 15.27
C GLU A 207 -11.51 5.20 15.25
N GLY A 208 -11.58 4.36 16.28
CA GLY A 208 -12.56 3.29 16.39
C GLY A 208 -12.09 1.97 15.78
N PHE A 209 -13.00 0.99 15.74
CA PHE A 209 -12.84 -0.20 14.91
C PHE A 209 -13.05 0.13 13.43
N LYS A 210 -12.22 -0.40 12.55
CA LYS A 210 -12.23 -0.01 11.13
C LYS A 210 -12.50 -1.14 10.15
N ARG A 211 -11.71 -2.21 10.22
CA ARG A 211 -11.67 -3.25 9.17
C ARG A 211 -11.23 -4.60 9.74
N GLY A 212 -11.33 -5.65 8.90
CA GLY A 212 -10.77 -6.98 9.15
C GLY A 212 -11.33 -7.77 10.33
N ASN A 213 -12.42 -7.32 10.98
CA ASN A 213 -12.90 -7.84 12.27
C ASN A 213 -11.77 -7.90 13.33
N GLU A 214 -10.90 -6.90 13.29
CA GLU A 214 -9.72 -6.80 14.13
C GLU A 214 -10.09 -6.28 15.54
N PRO A 215 -9.43 -6.77 16.60
CA PRO A 215 -9.86 -6.53 17.98
C PRO A 215 -9.37 -5.21 18.58
N GLN A 216 -8.44 -4.50 17.93
CA GLN A 216 -7.96 -3.19 18.38
C GLN A 216 -8.94 -2.08 18.00
N ASN A 217 -9.11 -1.16 18.93
CA ASN A 217 -9.71 0.14 18.69
C ASN A 217 -8.58 1.13 18.37
N TYR A 218 -8.60 1.74 17.17
CA TYR A 218 -7.61 2.76 16.84
C TYR A 218 -7.89 4.04 17.62
N VAL A 219 -6.85 4.62 18.20
CA VAL A 219 -6.93 5.82 19.04
C VAL A 219 -5.95 6.86 18.51
N LYS A 220 -6.41 8.10 18.43
CA LYS A 220 -5.58 9.24 18.08
C LYS A 220 -4.72 9.69 19.27
N GLY A 221 -3.48 10.06 18.98
CA GLY A 221 -2.60 10.80 19.90
C GLY A 221 -1.41 10.00 20.42
N ILE A 222 -0.62 10.66 21.27
CA ILE A 222 0.70 10.20 21.74
C ILE A 222 0.66 8.89 22.52
N ASP A 223 -0.51 8.47 23.00
CA ASP A 223 -0.66 7.22 23.74
C ASP A 223 -0.37 6.00 22.85
N ASN A 224 -0.69 6.05 21.56
CA ASN A 224 -0.51 4.93 20.64
C ASN A 224 0.36 5.28 19.42
N ALA A 225 0.62 6.55 19.14
CA ALA A 225 1.57 6.98 18.12
C ALA A 225 2.31 8.26 18.52
N ILE A 226 3.63 8.19 18.65
CA ILE A 226 4.49 9.30 19.04
C ILE A 226 5.72 9.35 18.14
N VAL A 227 6.19 10.56 17.85
CA VAL A 227 7.50 10.77 17.22
C VAL A 227 8.53 10.95 18.33
N VAL A 228 9.57 10.13 18.35
CA VAL A 228 10.61 10.15 19.40
C VAL A 228 11.92 9.55 18.88
N ASP A 229 13.05 10.19 19.17
CA ASP A 229 14.40 9.80 18.74
C ASP A 229 14.50 9.46 17.24
N GLY A 230 13.94 10.32 16.38
CA GLY A 230 14.05 10.18 14.93
C GLY A 230 13.17 9.11 14.30
N ARG A 231 12.13 8.63 15.01
CA ARG A 231 11.18 7.64 14.46
C ARG A 231 9.76 7.92 14.91
N LEU A 232 8.80 7.49 14.10
CA LEU A 232 7.44 7.25 14.52
C LEU A 232 7.36 5.89 15.23
N LEU A 233 6.87 5.90 16.47
CA LEU A 233 6.62 4.71 17.27
C LEU A 233 5.11 4.49 17.40
N ILE A 234 4.57 3.51 16.69
CA ILE A 234 3.20 3.03 16.84
C ILE A 234 3.20 1.90 17.88
N THR A 235 2.38 2.03 18.92
CA THR A 235 2.33 1.08 20.04
C THR A 235 0.92 0.51 20.20
N ALA A 236 0.79 -0.80 20.08
CA ALA A 236 -0.41 -1.53 20.47
C ALA A 236 -0.34 -1.92 21.95
N LYS A 237 -1.46 -1.77 22.66
CA LYS A 237 -1.56 -1.96 24.12
C LYS A 237 -2.79 -2.78 24.46
N LYS A 238 -2.71 -3.56 25.55
CA LYS A 238 -3.91 -4.10 26.20
C LYS A 238 -4.52 -3.01 27.06
N GLU A 239 -5.65 -2.48 26.63
CA GLU A 239 -6.27 -1.33 27.26
C GLU A 239 -7.75 -1.30 26.89
N ARG A 240 -8.62 -1.33 27.90
CA ARG A 240 -10.07 -1.22 27.67
C ARG A 240 -10.45 0.21 27.33
N ARG A 241 -10.93 0.45 26.11
CA ARG A 241 -11.44 1.76 25.67
C ARG A 241 -12.87 1.67 25.16
N LYS A 242 -13.68 2.68 25.49
CA LYS A 242 -15.03 2.83 24.94
C LYS A 242 -14.94 3.10 23.44
N ASN A 243 -15.78 2.43 22.65
CA ASN A 243 -15.89 2.69 21.22
C ASN A 243 -16.54 4.07 20.98
N PRO A 244 -15.85 5.01 20.32
CA PRO A 244 -16.42 6.33 20.04
C PRO A 244 -17.64 6.26 19.11
N ASN A 245 -17.77 5.19 18.31
CA ASN A 245 -18.85 5.00 17.34
C ASN A 245 -19.96 4.08 17.87
N TYR A 246 -20.06 3.88 19.20
CA TYR A 246 -20.98 2.91 19.77
C TYR A 246 -22.45 3.21 19.44
N ASP A 247 -23.08 2.29 18.73
CA ASP A 247 -24.50 2.21 18.47
C ASP A 247 -24.99 0.76 18.71
N PRO A 248 -25.70 0.49 19.82
CA PRO A 248 -26.17 -0.85 20.16
C PRO A 248 -27.22 -1.40 19.19
N THR A 249 -27.78 -0.56 18.32
CA THR A 249 -28.78 -0.97 17.33
C THR A 249 -28.17 -1.40 16.00
N SER A 250 -26.87 -1.15 15.81
CA SER A 250 -26.18 -1.48 14.57
C SER A 250 -25.87 -2.98 14.44
N GLY A 251 -26.02 -3.52 13.23
CA GLY A 251 -25.54 -4.87 12.89
C GLY A 251 -24.02 -4.93 12.65
N ASP A 252 -23.36 -3.77 12.60
CA ASP A 252 -21.94 -3.63 12.30
C ASP A 252 -21.09 -3.71 13.57
N TYR A 253 -20.14 -4.65 13.63
CA TYR A 253 -19.23 -4.83 14.78
C TYR A 253 -18.51 -3.54 15.16
N ARG A 254 -18.22 -2.69 14.16
CA ARG A 254 -17.50 -1.43 14.34
C ARG A 254 -18.27 -0.41 15.17
N MET A 255 -19.59 -0.58 15.24
CA MET A 255 -20.50 0.29 15.98
C MET A 255 -21.14 -0.43 17.16
N ASN A 256 -21.42 -1.74 17.08
CA ASN A 256 -22.18 -2.41 18.14
C ASN A 256 -21.32 -2.94 19.31
N TRP A 257 -19.99 -3.00 19.15
CA TRP A 257 -19.10 -3.27 20.27
C TRP A 257 -18.92 -2.02 21.13
N GLU A 258 -19.39 -2.06 22.38
CA GLU A 258 -19.30 -0.92 23.29
C GLU A 258 -17.85 -0.60 23.73
N TYR A 259 -17.02 -1.63 23.85
CA TYR A 259 -15.62 -1.51 24.26
C TYR A 259 -14.71 -2.34 23.35
N GLY A 260 -13.49 -1.84 23.14
CA GLY A 260 -12.35 -2.63 22.70
C GLY A 260 -11.44 -2.95 23.88
N GLU A 261 -10.77 -4.09 23.84
CA GLU A 261 -9.83 -4.53 24.88
C GLU A 261 -8.36 -4.22 24.52
N TYR A 262 -8.13 -3.75 23.31
CA TYR A 262 -6.82 -3.34 22.81
C TYR A 262 -6.91 -1.98 22.14
N THR A 263 -5.85 -1.20 22.27
CA THR A 263 -5.65 0.07 21.56
C THR A 263 -4.44 -0.01 20.64
N SER A 264 -4.48 0.72 19.54
CA SER A 264 -3.35 0.91 18.63
C SER A 264 -3.54 2.21 17.84
N ALA A 265 -2.69 2.48 16.84
CA ALA A 265 -2.89 3.57 15.91
C ALA A 265 -2.82 3.13 14.43
N SER A 266 -3.56 3.87 13.61
CA SER A 266 -3.58 3.80 12.16
C SER A 266 -3.61 5.24 11.65
N MET A 267 -2.76 5.55 10.67
CA MET A 267 -2.67 6.87 10.07
C MET A 267 -2.47 6.77 8.56
N ASN A 268 -2.96 7.77 7.84
CA ASN A 268 -2.89 7.77 6.38
C ASN A 268 -2.84 9.19 5.78
N GLY A 269 -2.44 9.26 4.51
CA GLY A 269 -2.37 10.50 3.73
C GLY A 269 -3.68 10.93 3.07
N ASN A 270 -4.84 10.34 3.41
CA ASN A 270 -6.10 10.68 2.75
C ASN A 270 -6.41 12.17 2.94
N GLN A 271 -6.78 12.85 1.85
CA GLN A 271 -7.00 14.29 1.79
C GLN A 271 -5.77 15.16 2.17
N LYS A 272 -4.60 14.56 2.37
CA LYS A 272 -3.32 15.25 2.63
C LYS A 272 -2.48 15.24 1.36
N ARG A 273 -2.03 14.06 0.96
CA ARG A 273 -1.21 13.87 -0.24
C ARG A 273 -1.58 12.57 -0.94
N PHE A 274 -1.98 12.74 -2.19
CA PHE A 274 -2.01 11.67 -3.18
C PHE A 274 -0.71 11.74 -3.98
N PHE A 275 -0.27 10.59 -4.48
CA PHE A 275 0.81 10.51 -5.43
C PHE A 275 0.49 9.48 -6.51
N LEU A 276 1.03 9.74 -7.69
CA LEU A 276 0.97 8.84 -8.83
C LEU A 276 2.39 8.61 -9.32
N PHE A 277 2.76 7.33 -9.41
CA PHE A 277 4.08 6.88 -9.82
C PHE A 277 5.23 7.38 -8.93
N GLY A 278 6.41 6.81 -9.18
CA GLY A 278 7.63 7.09 -8.45
C GLY A 278 8.06 5.91 -7.59
N ARG A 279 8.97 6.21 -6.67
CA ARG A 279 9.51 5.26 -5.71
C ARG A 279 9.11 5.68 -4.32
N THR A 280 8.45 4.80 -3.58
CA THR A 280 8.25 4.98 -2.14
C THR A 280 9.23 4.11 -1.39
N GLU A 281 9.87 4.66 -0.38
CA GLU A 281 10.70 3.93 0.58
C GLU A 281 10.18 4.19 1.98
N VAL A 282 9.79 3.13 2.67
CA VAL A 282 9.49 3.17 4.10
C VAL A 282 10.55 2.36 4.81
N ARG A 283 11.32 2.99 5.69
CA ARG A 283 12.29 2.29 6.52
C ARG A 283 11.67 2.05 7.88
N ALA A 284 11.50 0.78 8.25
CA ALA A 284 10.77 0.43 9.46
C ALA A 284 11.30 -0.87 10.08
N LYS A 285 10.99 -1.08 11.35
CA LYS A 285 11.30 -2.26 12.16
C LYS A 285 10.01 -2.77 12.80
N ILE A 286 9.80 -4.08 12.73
CA ILE A 286 8.58 -4.74 13.22
C ILE A 286 8.85 -5.52 14.51
N ASP A 287 7.85 -5.63 15.36
CA ASP A 287 7.84 -6.56 16.51
C ASP A 287 7.17 -7.89 16.08
N PRO A 288 7.86 -9.03 16.18
CA PRO A 288 7.36 -10.35 15.79
C PRO A 288 6.49 -10.99 16.89
N SER A 289 6.00 -10.27 17.88
CA SER A 289 5.15 -10.85 18.93
C SER A 289 3.87 -11.45 18.33
N SER A 290 3.35 -12.52 18.95
CA SER A 290 2.11 -13.15 18.48
C SER A 290 0.96 -12.14 18.50
N GLY A 291 0.20 -12.08 17.41
CA GLY A 291 -0.88 -11.11 17.23
C GLY A 291 -0.48 -9.80 16.59
N SER A 292 0.81 -9.54 16.37
CA SER A 292 1.32 -8.36 15.64
C SER A 292 0.83 -8.38 14.19
N PHE A 293 0.29 -7.24 13.72
CA PHE A 293 -0.13 -7.05 12.33
C PHE A 293 0.20 -5.63 11.82
N PRO A 294 1.49 -5.24 11.73
CA PRO A 294 1.88 -3.97 11.12
C PRO A 294 1.68 -4.01 9.60
N ALA A 295 1.29 -2.88 9.04
CA ALA A 295 1.10 -2.72 7.60
C ALA A 295 1.64 -1.38 7.10
N ILE A 296 2.32 -1.44 5.96
CA ILE A 296 2.77 -0.34 5.11
C ILE A 296 2.11 -0.57 3.75
N TRP A 297 1.18 0.30 3.40
CA TRP A 297 0.33 0.05 2.25
C TRP A 297 -0.23 1.34 1.67
N THR A 298 -0.81 1.24 0.48
CA THR A 298 -1.42 2.38 -0.20
C THR A 298 -2.79 1.98 -0.72
N CYS A 299 -3.71 2.95 -0.76
CA CYS A 299 -5.04 2.73 -1.33
C CYS A 299 -5.50 3.97 -2.11
N GLY A 300 -6.31 3.77 -3.14
CA GLY A 300 -6.94 4.87 -3.88
C GLY A 300 -8.18 5.40 -3.15
N ASN A 301 -8.79 6.47 -3.64
CA ASN A 301 -10.07 6.97 -3.11
C ASN A 301 -11.09 7.33 -4.19
N ASN A 302 -10.77 7.08 -5.46
CA ASN A 302 -11.62 7.45 -6.58
C ASN A 302 -12.82 6.50 -6.74
N LYS A 303 -12.70 5.24 -6.31
CA LYS A 303 -13.80 4.25 -6.30
C LYS A 303 -13.94 3.63 -4.91
N GLU A 304 -15.01 2.86 -4.72
CA GLU A 304 -15.16 2.01 -3.54
C GLU A 304 -14.15 0.85 -3.59
N TRP A 305 -13.67 0.42 -2.43
CA TRP A 305 -12.76 -0.71 -2.34
C TRP A 305 -13.45 -2.00 -2.81
N PRO A 306 -12.79 -2.84 -3.64
CA PRO A 306 -11.36 -2.79 -4.03
C PRO A 306 -11.10 -2.14 -5.39
N LEU A 307 -12.10 -1.52 -6.03
CA LEU A 307 -11.97 -0.96 -7.38
C LEU A 307 -11.03 0.25 -7.48
N ASN A 308 -10.70 0.87 -6.33
CA ASN A 308 -9.74 1.95 -6.17
C ASN A 308 -8.28 1.49 -6.08
N GLY A 309 -8.05 0.18 -5.98
CA GLY A 309 -6.73 -0.42 -5.87
C GLY A 309 -6.16 -0.35 -4.46
N GLU A 310 -5.47 -1.43 -4.10
CA GLU A 310 -4.69 -1.55 -2.88
C GLU A 310 -3.31 -2.13 -3.22
N ILE A 311 -2.27 -1.54 -2.63
CA ILE A 311 -0.89 -2.02 -2.75
C ILE A 311 -0.34 -2.20 -1.34
N ASP A 312 -0.20 -3.44 -0.92
CA ASP A 312 0.41 -3.80 0.35
C ASP A 312 1.91 -3.95 0.13
N ILE A 313 2.69 -2.91 0.46
CA ILE A 313 4.14 -2.93 0.31
C ILE A 313 4.73 -3.95 1.30
N MET A 314 4.23 -3.91 2.54
CA MET A 314 4.50 -4.91 3.57
C MET A 314 3.30 -5.02 4.51
N GLU A 315 2.83 -6.23 4.73
CA GLU A 315 2.16 -6.56 5.98
C GLU A 315 2.88 -7.73 6.66
N PHE A 316 2.72 -7.88 7.97
CA PHE A 316 3.32 -9.00 8.71
C PHE A 316 2.31 -9.66 9.64
N TYR A 317 2.06 -10.95 9.48
CA TYR A 317 1.19 -11.72 10.38
C TYR A 317 1.39 -13.23 10.19
N ILE A 318 0.62 -14.05 10.91
CA ILE A 318 0.69 -15.51 10.78
C ILE A 318 -0.07 -15.96 9.53
N HIS A 319 0.62 -16.64 8.63
CA HIS A 319 0.05 -17.30 7.46
C HIS A 319 0.38 -18.78 7.48
N ASN A 320 -0.64 -19.64 7.37
CA ASN A 320 -0.49 -21.10 7.41
C ASN A 320 0.35 -21.61 8.60
N GLY A 321 0.24 -20.95 9.76
CA GLY A 321 0.97 -21.31 10.98
C GLY A 321 2.40 -20.76 11.06
N GLU A 322 2.84 -19.93 10.12
CA GLU A 322 4.17 -19.31 10.12
C GLU A 322 4.06 -17.78 10.10
N GLN A 323 4.91 -17.12 10.87
CA GLN A 323 5.02 -15.66 10.79
C GLN A 323 5.59 -15.29 9.44
N SER A 324 4.89 -14.43 8.70
CA SER A 324 5.20 -14.14 7.31
C SER A 324 5.03 -12.66 7.03
N LEU A 325 5.93 -12.13 6.22
CA LEU A 325 5.72 -10.88 5.52
C LEU A 325 4.94 -11.14 4.23
N THR A 326 4.08 -10.21 3.84
CA THR A 326 3.37 -10.27 2.57
C THR A 326 3.52 -8.97 1.78
N SER A 327 3.56 -9.11 0.46
CA SER A 327 3.55 -8.01 -0.51
C SER A 327 2.46 -8.31 -1.54
N ASN A 328 1.40 -7.51 -1.54
CA ASN A 328 0.18 -7.81 -2.30
C ASN A 328 -0.26 -6.65 -3.19
N PHE A 329 -1.08 -7.02 -4.17
CA PHE A 329 -1.90 -6.11 -4.96
C PHE A 329 -3.35 -6.58 -4.93
N ALA A 330 -4.28 -5.64 -4.77
CA ALA A 330 -5.72 -5.90 -4.88
C ALA A 330 -6.35 -5.07 -5.98
N ALA A 331 -7.13 -5.72 -6.84
CA ALA A 331 -8.05 -5.10 -7.79
C ALA A 331 -9.49 -5.55 -7.50
N GLY A 332 -10.49 -4.81 -7.94
CA GLY A 332 -11.89 -5.10 -7.65
C GLY A 332 -12.54 -6.13 -8.58
N LYS A 333 -13.39 -6.99 -8.00
CA LYS A 333 -14.37 -7.80 -8.74
C LYS A 333 -15.67 -7.04 -9.00
N LYS A 334 -16.56 -7.64 -9.80
CA LYS A 334 -17.94 -7.17 -10.00
C LYS A 334 -18.76 -7.23 -8.71
N GLN A 335 -18.48 -8.22 -7.86
CA GLN A 335 -19.12 -8.28 -6.54
C GLN A 335 -18.48 -7.24 -5.62
N PRO A 336 -19.28 -6.35 -5.00
CA PRO A 336 -18.76 -5.36 -4.05
C PRO A 336 -17.98 -6.03 -2.93
N TRP A 337 -16.90 -5.39 -2.49
CA TRP A 337 -16.04 -5.86 -1.40
C TRP A 337 -15.31 -7.19 -1.64
N GLU A 338 -15.25 -7.65 -2.89
CA GLU A 338 -14.42 -8.80 -3.26
C GLU A 338 -13.26 -8.39 -4.15
N ALA A 339 -12.05 -8.78 -3.77
CA ALA A 339 -10.84 -8.47 -4.51
C ALA A 339 -10.29 -9.65 -5.33
N ILE A 340 -9.66 -9.30 -6.43
CA ILE A 340 -8.69 -10.11 -7.17
C ILE A 340 -7.33 -9.84 -6.52
N TRP A 341 -6.70 -10.87 -5.98
CA TRP A 341 -5.43 -10.76 -5.27
C TRP A 341 -4.27 -11.26 -6.11
N ASN A 342 -3.18 -10.49 -6.13
CA ASN A 342 -1.86 -10.99 -6.47
C ASN A 342 -0.99 -10.88 -5.22
N SER A 343 -0.77 -12.00 -4.54
CA SER A 343 -0.12 -12.04 -3.23
C SER A 343 1.20 -12.80 -3.26
N ARG A 344 2.19 -12.30 -2.52
CA ARG A 344 3.42 -13.02 -2.22
C ARG A 344 3.67 -13.07 -0.72
N TRP A 345 3.75 -14.28 -0.20
CA TRP A 345 4.09 -14.55 1.20
C TRP A 345 5.55 -14.98 1.32
N THR A 346 6.27 -14.40 2.28
CA THR A 346 7.66 -14.75 2.61
C THR A 346 7.76 -14.99 4.12
N PRO A 347 8.03 -16.23 4.56
CA PRO A 347 8.19 -16.54 5.98
C PRO A 347 9.30 -15.72 6.63
N LEU A 348 9.15 -15.33 7.90
CA LEU A 348 10.18 -14.61 8.66
C LEU A 348 11.51 -15.38 8.70
N SER A 349 11.44 -16.70 8.80
CA SER A 349 12.60 -17.61 8.80
C SER A 349 13.47 -17.48 7.54
N TYR A 350 12.89 -17.03 6.42
CA TYR A 350 13.64 -16.73 5.20
C TYR A 350 14.67 -15.61 5.42
N TYR A 351 14.26 -14.56 6.14
CA TYR A 351 15.09 -13.40 6.43
C TYR A 351 16.09 -13.72 7.56
N GLU A 352 15.64 -14.40 8.61
CA GLU A 352 16.49 -14.81 9.74
C GLU A 352 17.63 -15.77 9.31
N LEU A 353 17.40 -16.57 8.27
CA LEU A 353 18.45 -17.43 7.71
C LEU A 353 19.58 -16.63 7.04
N LYS A 354 19.27 -15.47 6.46
CA LYS A 354 20.26 -14.57 5.84
C LYS A 354 20.94 -13.67 6.87
N ASP A 355 20.19 -13.26 7.87
CA ASP A 355 20.62 -12.37 8.94
C ASP A 355 19.92 -12.75 10.24
N PRO A 356 20.59 -13.44 11.18
CA PRO A 356 19.98 -13.85 12.45
C PRO A 356 19.49 -12.68 13.31
N ASP A 357 19.97 -11.45 13.03
CA ASP A 357 19.57 -10.22 13.70
C ASP A 357 18.54 -9.41 12.90
N TRP A 358 17.97 -9.95 11.81
CA TRP A 358 17.05 -9.23 10.94
C TRP A 358 15.95 -8.51 11.75
N ILE A 359 15.28 -9.21 12.67
CA ILE A 359 14.21 -8.60 13.46
C ILE A 359 14.63 -7.46 14.41
N LYS A 360 15.93 -7.33 14.69
CA LYS A 360 16.48 -6.24 15.51
C LYS A 360 16.80 -4.99 14.67
N LYS A 361 16.72 -5.08 13.35
CA LYS A 361 17.14 -4.06 12.39
C LYS A 361 15.93 -3.41 11.72
N TYR A 362 16.15 -2.19 11.25
CA TYR A 362 15.29 -1.49 10.31
C TYR A 362 15.55 -2.00 8.90
N HIS A 363 14.46 -2.21 8.16
CA HIS A 363 14.46 -2.69 6.79
C HIS A 363 13.80 -1.66 5.86
N VAL A 364 14.24 -1.60 4.61
CA VAL A 364 13.65 -0.72 3.61
C VAL A 364 12.60 -1.49 2.81
N TYR A 365 11.35 -1.11 3.02
CA TYR A 365 10.19 -1.55 2.24
C TYR A 365 9.99 -0.57 1.09
N ARG A 366 10.23 -1.02 -0.14
CA ARG A 366 10.25 -0.16 -1.32
C ARG A 366 9.19 -0.57 -2.34
N MET A 367 8.49 0.41 -2.89
CA MET A 367 7.70 0.25 -4.11
C MET A 367 8.33 1.10 -5.21
N ASP A 368 8.57 0.50 -6.37
CA ASP A 368 8.87 1.19 -7.63
C ASP A 368 7.65 1.08 -8.52
N TRP A 369 7.06 2.21 -8.89
CA TRP A 369 5.80 2.28 -9.64
C TRP A 369 5.92 3.25 -10.80
N ASP A 370 5.63 2.76 -12.01
CA ASP A 370 5.39 3.61 -13.16
C ASP A 370 4.09 3.23 -13.90
N GLU A 371 3.87 3.88 -15.03
CA GLU A 371 2.70 3.69 -15.89
C GLU A 371 2.55 2.26 -16.44
N LYS A 372 3.60 1.42 -16.38
CA LYS A 372 3.63 0.06 -16.95
C LYS A 372 3.69 -1.03 -15.90
N GLU A 373 4.42 -0.82 -14.81
CA GLU A 373 4.63 -1.87 -13.80
C GLU A 373 4.73 -1.32 -12.38
N ILE A 374 4.43 -2.21 -11.42
CA ILE A 374 4.69 -1.98 -10.00
C ILE A 374 5.54 -3.13 -9.47
N LYS A 375 6.57 -2.79 -8.69
CA LYS A 375 7.50 -3.73 -8.07
C LYS A 375 7.69 -3.42 -6.60
N LEU A 376 7.53 -4.43 -5.76
CA LEU A 376 7.65 -4.35 -4.30
C LEU A 376 8.91 -5.08 -3.84
N TYR A 377 9.68 -4.44 -2.96
CA TYR A 377 10.98 -4.90 -2.50
C TYR A 377 11.10 -4.83 -0.97
N VAL A 378 11.92 -5.72 -0.43
CA VAL A 378 12.45 -5.67 0.94
C VAL A 378 13.97 -5.70 0.83
N ASP A 379 14.66 -4.67 1.33
CA ASP A 379 16.13 -4.53 1.26
C ASP A 379 16.70 -4.83 -0.13
N ASP A 380 16.18 -4.12 -1.14
CA ASP A 380 16.50 -4.27 -2.57
C ASP A 380 16.16 -5.64 -3.19
N GLU A 381 15.60 -6.58 -2.44
CA GLU A 381 15.17 -7.88 -2.93
C GLU A 381 13.71 -7.85 -3.44
N LEU A 382 13.52 -8.08 -4.75
CA LEU A 382 12.18 -8.07 -5.37
C LEU A 382 11.29 -9.16 -4.75
N ARG A 383 10.16 -8.78 -4.15
CA ARG A 383 9.19 -9.70 -3.52
C ARG A 383 8.00 -9.98 -4.44
N ASN A 384 7.37 -8.95 -4.96
CA ASN A 384 6.22 -9.10 -5.85
C ASN A 384 6.24 -8.04 -6.95
N SER A 385 5.58 -8.33 -8.07
CA SER A 385 5.43 -7.38 -9.16
C SER A 385 4.20 -7.68 -10.01
N ILE A 386 3.65 -6.63 -10.60
CA ILE A 386 2.60 -6.72 -11.63
C ILE A 386 2.94 -5.82 -12.81
N LYS A 387 2.39 -6.17 -13.97
CA LYS A 387 2.23 -5.23 -15.08
C LYS A 387 0.84 -4.61 -14.97
N VAL A 388 0.78 -3.28 -15.00
CA VAL A 388 -0.44 -2.50 -14.74
C VAL A 388 -1.53 -2.78 -15.77
N GLU A 389 -1.16 -3.04 -17.02
CA GLU A 389 -2.11 -3.36 -18.11
C GLU A 389 -2.67 -4.80 -18.05
N GLU A 390 -2.02 -5.70 -17.31
CA GLU A 390 -2.43 -7.11 -17.18
C GLU A 390 -3.22 -7.37 -15.88
N PHE A 391 -3.09 -6.50 -14.86
CA PHE A 391 -3.76 -6.63 -13.58
C PHE A 391 -4.86 -5.58 -13.43
N LEU A 392 -6.01 -5.90 -14.00
CA LEU A 392 -7.17 -5.02 -14.13
C LEU A 392 -8.24 -5.33 -13.08
N ASN A 393 -9.14 -4.37 -12.86
CA ASN A 393 -10.44 -4.67 -12.28
C ASN A 393 -11.21 -5.63 -13.22
N GLU A 394 -12.16 -6.40 -12.67
CA GLU A 394 -12.98 -7.33 -13.47
C GLU A 394 -13.89 -6.61 -14.50
N ASP A 395 -14.10 -5.31 -14.34
CA ASP A 395 -14.77 -4.45 -15.32
C ASP A 395 -13.87 -4.00 -16.48
N GLY A 396 -12.60 -4.43 -16.49
CA GLY A 396 -11.58 -4.07 -17.49
C GLY A 396 -10.86 -2.76 -17.19
N SER A 397 -11.21 -2.03 -16.13
CA SER A 397 -10.57 -0.75 -15.82
C SER A 397 -9.16 -0.92 -15.23
N ILE A 398 -8.25 -0.04 -15.66
CA ILE A 398 -6.88 0.02 -15.14
C ILE A 398 -6.90 0.67 -13.76
N VAL A 399 -6.60 -0.12 -12.74
CA VAL A 399 -6.73 0.31 -11.34
C VAL A 399 -5.54 1.16 -10.86
N PHE A 400 -4.32 0.81 -11.25
CA PHE A 400 -3.08 1.47 -10.80
C PHE A 400 -2.59 2.58 -11.73
N HIS A 401 -3.52 3.24 -12.45
CA HIS A 401 -3.33 4.60 -12.95
C HIS A 401 -4.08 5.63 -12.08
N ASN A 402 -4.65 5.18 -10.95
CA ASN A 402 -5.30 6.04 -9.98
C ASN A 402 -4.30 6.45 -8.90
N PRO A 403 -4.24 7.75 -8.53
CA PRO A 403 -3.41 8.21 -7.43
C PRO A 403 -3.72 7.46 -6.13
N GLN A 404 -2.68 7.13 -5.38
CA GLN A 404 -2.76 6.43 -4.11
C GLN A 404 -2.30 7.36 -2.98
N TYR A 405 -2.67 7.03 -1.74
CA TYR A 405 -2.13 7.68 -0.55
C TYR A 405 -1.59 6.63 0.42
N MET A 406 -0.58 7.01 1.19
CA MET A 406 0.15 6.12 2.10
C MET A 406 -0.65 5.82 3.37
N TRP A 407 -0.49 4.62 3.90
CA TRP A 407 -1.01 4.14 5.17
C TRP A 407 0.09 3.50 6.01
N LEU A 408 0.06 3.80 7.31
CA LEU A 408 0.90 3.18 8.33
C LEU A 408 0.00 2.79 9.50
N ASN A 409 -0.06 1.51 9.85
CA ASN A 409 -0.81 1.05 11.01
C ASN A 409 -0.16 -0.15 11.68
N LEU A 410 -0.51 -0.34 12.95
CA LEU A 410 -0.28 -1.59 13.67
C LEU A 410 -1.64 -2.18 14.04
N ALA A 411 -2.15 -3.09 13.22
CA ALA A 411 -3.32 -3.88 13.59
C ALA A 411 -2.94 -5.00 14.56
N LEU A 412 -3.95 -5.67 15.09
CA LEU A 412 -3.80 -6.92 15.84
C LEU A 412 -4.62 -8.01 15.17
N LYS A 413 -4.11 -9.24 15.15
CA LYS A 413 -4.80 -10.37 14.53
C LYS A 413 -4.57 -11.66 15.31
N ASP A 414 -5.61 -12.17 15.98
CA ASP A 414 -5.53 -13.50 16.59
C ASP A 414 -5.74 -14.57 15.51
N GLN A 415 -4.71 -15.38 15.30
CA GLN A 415 -4.71 -16.46 14.31
C GLN A 415 -4.48 -17.82 14.97
N GLY A 416 -5.07 -18.00 16.17
CA GLY A 416 -5.06 -19.26 16.91
C GLY A 416 -3.86 -19.43 17.84
N ARG A 417 -3.06 -18.38 18.02
CA ARG A 417 -1.93 -18.34 18.98
C ARG A 417 -2.14 -17.32 20.10
N GLY A 418 -3.24 -16.58 20.07
CA GLY A 418 -3.48 -15.47 20.98
C GLY A 418 -2.65 -14.23 20.63
N ILE A 419 -3.00 -13.13 21.30
CA ILE A 419 -2.32 -11.84 21.18
C ILE A 419 -1.42 -11.66 22.41
N ASP A 420 -0.14 -11.45 22.18
CA ASP A 420 0.90 -11.35 23.20
C ASP A 420 1.02 -9.92 23.76
N LEU A 421 -0.10 -9.44 24.32
CA LEU A 421 -0.22 -8.16 25.00
C LEU A 421 -0.68 -8.36 26.45
N SER A 422 -0.12 -7.56 27.35
CA SER A 422 -0.51 -7.49 28.75
C SER A 422 -0.41 -6.04 29.25
N GLU A 423 -0.81 -5.78 30.49
CA GLU A 423 -0.66 -4.46 31.11
C GLU A 423 0.80 -3.98 31.18
N THR A 424 1.78 -4.89 31.06
CA THR A 424 3.21 -4.58 31.11
C THR A 424 3.95 -4.91 29.82
N LYS A 425 3.24 -5.34 28.77
CA LYS A 425 3.84 -5.76 27.50
C LYS A 425 3.05 -5.18 26.33
N ASN A 426 3.76 -4.41 25.51
CA ASN A 426 3.24 -3.79 24.30
C ASN A 426 3.83 -4.48 23.06
N ILE A 427 3.20 -4.27 21.91
CA ILE A 427 3.73 -4.60 20.58
C ILE A 427 4.01 -3.27 19.87
N GLN A 428 5.16 -3.17 19.21
CA GLN A 428 5.60 -1.92 18.60
C GLN A 428 5.86 -2.06 17.11
N PHE A 429 5.58 -0.98 16.38
CA PHE A 429 5.96 -0.80 14.99
C PHE A 429 6.68 0.55 14.87
N GLU A 430 7.96 0.48 14.51
CA GLU A 430 8.85 1.64 14.46
C GLU A 430 9.10 2.02 12.99
N VAL A 431 8.80 3.26 12.62
CA VAL A 431 9.02 3.79 11.27
C VAL A 431 10.02 4.94 11.37
N ASP A 432 11.20 4.74 10.78
CA ASP A 432 12.27 5.73 10.71
C ASP A 432 11.91 6.84 9.72
N TYR A 433 11.52 6.47 8.49
CA TYR A 433 11.04 7.43 7.52
C TYR A 433 10.04 6.83 6.55
N PHE A 434 9.27 7.71 5.92
CA PHE A 434 8.61 7.47 4.64
C PHE A 434 9.08 8.53 3.64
N ARG A 435 9.57 8.09 2.48
CA ARG A 435 10.09 8.95 1.41
C ARG A 435 9.45 8.61 0.08
N LEU A 436 9.05 9.62 -0.67
CA LEU A 436 8.56 9.54 -2.05
C LEU A 436 9.55 10.25 -2.98
N TYR A 437 9.96 9.53 -4.02
CA TYR A 437 10.83 10.03 -5.08
C TYR A 437 10.11 9.97 -6.42
N GLN A 438 10.14 11.05 -7.20
CA GLN A 438 9.46 11.13 -8.50
C GLN A 438 10.38 11.68 -9.59
N LYS A 439 10.00 11.48 -10.87
CA LYS A 439 10.79 11.94 -12.02
C LYS A 439 10.90 13.47 -12.11
N VAL A 440 9.94 14.19 -11.53
CA VAL A 440 9.87 15.66 -11.53
C VAL A 440 9.45 16.10 -10.13
N ILE A 441 10.02 17.22 -9.66
CA ILE A 441 9.59 17.88 -8.42
C ILE A 441 8.40 18.77 -8.75
N ASP A 442 7.22 18.35 -8.32
CA ASP A 442 5.99 19.12 -8.53
C ASP A 442 5.05 19.07 -7.30
N HIS A 443 4.89 20.24 -6.69
CA HIS A 443 3.99 20.47 -5.55
C HIS A 443 2.82 21.40 -5.91
N GLN A 444 2.72 21.85 -7.17
CA GLN A 444 1.68 22.77 -7.59
C GLN A 444 0.49 21.99 -8.09
N LYS A 445 -0.69 22.30 -7.56
CA LYS A 445 -1.94 21.74 -8.08
C LYS A 445 -2.24 22.34 -9.46
N PRO A 446 -2.81 21.58 -10.40
CA PRO A 446 -3.38 22.15 -11.61
C PRO A 446 -4.41 23.23 -11.29
N SER A 447 -4.57 24.20 -12.20
CA SER A 447 -5.59 25.25 -12.05
C SER A 447 -6.98 24.62 -11.94
N LYS A 448 -7.82 25.15 -11.03
CA LYS A 448 -9.23 24.76 -10.91
C LYS A 448 -9.93 24.81 -12.27
N VAL A 449 -10.70 23.76 -12.58
CA VAL A 449 -11.51 23.69 -13.80
C VAL A 449 -12.47 24.88 -13.87
N THR A 450 -12.58 25.54 -15.03
CA THR A 450 -13.47 26.70 -15.20
C THR A 450 -14.47 26.50 -16.34
N ASN A 451 -15.59 27.23 -16.27
CA ASN A 451 -16.72 27.11 -17.21
C ASN A 451 -17.24 25.68 -17.32
N PHE A 452 -17.32 24.98 -16.18
CA PHE A 452 -17.91 23.65 -16.12
C PHE A 452 -19.42 23.74 -16.31
N THR A 453 -19.92 23.18 -17.41
CA THR A 453 -21.32 23.24 -17.80
C THR A 453 -21.86 21.84 -18.04
N ALA A 454 -23.13 21.61 -17.69
CA ALA A 454 -23.86 20.39 -17.99
C ALA A 454 -25.09 20.70 -18.85
N LYS A 455 -25.31 19.93 -19.91
CA LYS A 455 -26.51 20.00 -20.76
C LYS A 455 -27.13 18.63 -20.87
N SER A 456 -28.37 18.49 -20.41
CA SER A 456 -29.11 17.25 -20.56
C SER A 456 -29.94 17.27 -21.83
N LYS A 457 -29.97 16.13 -22.52
CA LYS A 457 -30.87 15.88 -23.64
C LYS A 457 -30.95 14.37 -23.89
N ASP A 458 -32.16 13.83 -24.11
CA ASP A 458 -32.41 12.45 -24.54
C ASP A 458 -31.69 11.38 -23.69
N GLY A 459 -31.78 11.48 -22.36
CA GLY A 459 -31.13 10.53 -21.44
C GLY A 459 -29.61 10.65 -21.37
N LEU A 460 -29.03 11.68 -22.00
CA LEU A 460 -27.61 12.02 -21.92
C LEU A 460 -27.41 13.25 -21.04
N VAL A 461 -26.25 13.32 -20.41
CA VAL A 461 -25.71 14.56 -19.87
C VAL A 461 -24.35 14.83 -20.47
N ASN A 462 -24.27 15.92 -21.25
CA ASN A 462 -23.03 16.40 -21.84
C ASN A 462 -22.38 17.41 -20.91
N LEU A 463 -21.21 17.06 -20.40
CA LEU A 463 -20.36 17.87 -19.55
C LEU A 463 -19.24 18.49 -20.39
N SER A 464 -18.99 19.79 -20.23
CA SER A 464 -17.91 20.50 -20.93
C SER A 464 -17.29 21.60 -20.08
N TRP A 465 -16.01 21.88 -20.30
CA TRP A 465 -15.26 22.90 -19.55
C TRP A 465 -14.14 23.51 -20.39
N LYS A 466 -13.43 24.50 -19.84
CA LYS A 466 -12.17 25.00 -20.41
C LYS A 466 -10.97 24.22 -19.88
N PRO A 467 -9.91 24.05 -20.69
CA PRO A 467 -8.70 23.36 -20.24
C PRO A 467 -8.12 23.99 -18.97
N SER A 468 -7.74 23.15 -18.00
CA SER A 468 -6.88 23.52 -16.90
C SER A 468 -5.42 23.64 -17.37
N ILE A 469 -4.63 24.41 -16.64
CA ILE A 469 -3.20 24.59 -16.86
C ILE A 469 -2.47 23.99 -15.66
N ASP A 470 -1.42 23.23 -15.94
CA ASP A 470 -0.41 22.88 -14.95
C ASP A 470 0.88 23.66 -15.23
N THR A 471 1.46 24.25 -14.18
CA THR A 471 2.74 24.97 -14.22
C THR A 471 3.80 24.37 -13.32
N GLY A 472 3.47 23.28 -12.61
CA GLY A 472 4.36 22.60 -11.68
C GLY A 472 5.42 21.74 -12.38
N GLY A 473 5.14 21.33 -13.62
CA GLY A 473 6.11 20.68 -14.50
C GLY A 473 5.84 19.20 -14.76
N ALA A 474 4.93 18.58 -13.99
CA ALA A 474 4.44 17.23 -14.28
C ALA A 474 3.53 17.20 -15.51
N GLY A 475 2.90 18.32 -15.86
CA GLY A 475 1.93 18.43 -16.93
C GLY A 475 0.56 17.88 -16.52
N LEU A 476 -0.47 18.36 -17.20
CA LEU A 476 -1.84 17.88 -16.98
C LEU A 476 -1.99 16.46 -17.53
N LEU A 477 -2.46 15.52 -16.69
CA LEU A 477 -2.69 14.13 -17.06
C LEU A 477 -4.10 13.92 -17.59
N ARG A 478 -5.13 14.27 -16.80
CA ARG A 478 -6.55 14.04 -17.14
C ARG A 478 -7.51 14.82 -16.24
N TYR A 479 -8.80 14.64 -16.47
CA TYR A 479 -9.89 15.07 -15.58
C TYR A 479 -10.64 13.85 -15.04
N ASP A 480 -10.94 13.87 -13.74
CA ASP A 480 -11.75 12.85 -13.07
C ASP A 480 -13.12 13.45 -12.71
N LEU A 481 -14.19 12.72 -13.02
CA LEU A 481 -15.57 13.17 -12.86
C LEU A 481 -16.34 12.27 -11.88
N TYR A 482 -17.19 12.91 -11.09
CA TYR A 482 -17.99 12.26 -10.06
C TYR A 482 -19.42 12.80 -10.05
N ARG A 483 -20.35 11.99 -9.55
CA ARG A 483 -21.75 12.34 -9.31
C ARG A 483 -22.08 12.19 -7.83
N GLY A 484 -22.69 13.21 -7.24
CA GLY A 484 -23.14 13.17 -5.84
C GLY A 484 -22.04 13.38 -4.78
N GLY A 485 -20.83 13.77 -5.20
CA GLY A 485 -19.75 14.21 -4.31
C GLY A 485 -18.38 13.61 -4.69
N ILE A 486 -17.30 14.21 -4.17
CA ILE A 486 -15.95 13.63 -4.23
C ILE A 486 -15.77 12.67 -3.05
N GLY A 487 -15.32 11.44 -3.31
CA GLY A 487 -15.04 10.42 -2.30
C GLY A 487 -16.28 9.75 -1.66
N SER A 488 -17.42 10.45 -1.60
CA SER A 488 -18.72 9.88 -1.18
C SER A 488 -19.69 9.64 -2.33
N GLY A 489 -19.38 10.17 -3.52
CA GLY A 489 -20.19 10.06 -4.72
C GLY A 489 -19.72 8.94 -5.65
N TYR A 490 -20.42 8.79 -6.76
CA TYR A 490 -20.12 7.79 -7.78
C TYR A 490 -19.11 8.35 -8.78
N PHE A 491 -17.96 7.70 -8.93
CA PHE A 491 -17.02 8.02 -10.00
C PHE A 491 -17.57 7.55 -11.34
N ILE A 492 -17.82 8.50 -12.24
CA ILE A 492 -18.45 8.23 -13.54
C ILE A 492 -17.41 7.99 -14.64
N GLY A 493 -16.17 8.43 -14.44
CA GLY A 493 -15.07 8.19 -15.38
C GLY A 493 -14.04 9.30 -15.43
N SER A 494 -13.07 9.13 -16.34
CA SER A 494 -12.02 10.10 -16.60
C SER A 494 -11.89 10.40 -18.09
N THR A 495 -11.31 11.55 -18.43
CA THR A 495 -11.05 11.95 -19.82
C THR A 495 -9.83 12.86 -19.91
N THR A 496 -9.08 12.78 -21.00
CA THR A 496 -7.99 13.71 -21.33
C THR A 496 -8.46 14.91 -22.14
N THR A 497 -9.72 14.89 -22.60
CA THR A 497 -10.35 15.99 -23.34
C THR A 497 -11.14 16.89 -22.40
N THR A 498 -11.68 18.00 -22.92
CA THR A 498 -12.47 18.96 -22.12
C THR A 498 -13.98 18.73 -22.18
N SER A 499 -14.37 17.47 -22.39
CA SER A 499 -15.77 17.05 -22.42
C SER A 499 -15.93 15.61 -21.99
N PHE A 500 -17.08 15.30 -21.40
CA PHE A 500 -17.49 13.95 -21.01
C PHE A 500 -19.00 13.81 -21.20
N THR A 501 -19.47 12.65 -21.68
CA THR A 501 -20.89 12.38 -21.83
C THR A 501 -21.27 11.21 -20.94
N GLU A 502 -22.13 11.45 -19.96
CA GLU A 502 -22.78 10.37 -19.22
C GLU A 502 -24.00 9.92 -20.03
N VAL A 503 -24.08 8.61 -20.25
CA VAL A 503 -25.19 7.95 -20.96
C VAL A 503 -26.17 7.35 -19.95
N GLU A 504 -27.39 7.02 -20.40
CA GLU A 504 -28.41 6.32 -19.60
C GLU A 504 -28.82 7.06 -18.31
N VAL A 505 -28.74 8.40 -18.31
CA VAL A 505 -29.12 9.22 -17.16
C VAL A 505 -30.65 9.29 -17.06
N ALA A 506 -31.18 8.73 -15.97
CA ALA A 506 -32.62 8.75 -15.72
C ALA A 506 -33.15 10.19 -15.60
N PRO A 507 -34.27 10.53 -16.28
CA PRO A 507 -34.90 11.83 -16.15
C PRO A 507 -35.46 12.00 -14.73
N GLY A 508 -35.38 13.20 -14.17
CA GLY A 508 -35.95 13.43 -12.84
C GLY A 508 -35.31 14.55 -12.04
N ALA A 509 -34.87 14.21 -10.82
CA ALA A 509 -34.36 15.16 -9.85
C ALA A 509 -33.07 15.85 -10.35
N GLU A 510 -32.77 17.00 -9.77
CA GLU A 510 -31.49 17.67 -9.99
C GLU A 510 -30.34 16.77 -9.55
N MET A 511 -29.29 16.80 -10.37
CA MET A 511 -28.10 15.99 -10.20
C MET A 511 -26.88 16.89 -10.29
N THR A 512 -25.99 16.76 -9.31
CA THR A 512 -24.75 17.53 -9.23
C THR A 512 -23.55 16.68 -9.62
N TYR A 513 -22.79 17.20 -10.57
CA TYR A 513 -21.53 16.66 -11.04
C TYR A 513 -20.37 17.43 -10.44
N TYR A 514 -19.26 16.73 -10.23
CA TYR A 514 -18.02 17.25 -9.70
C TYR A 514 -16.88 16.90 -10.65
N ILE A 515 -15.91 17.80 -10.77
CA ILE A 515 -14.75 17.60 -11.64
C ILE A 515 -13.48 18.12 -10.97
N GLN A 516 -12.39 17.37 -11.14
CA GLN A 516 -11.03 17.78 -10.78
C GLN A 516 -10.07 17.48 -11.93
N ALA A 517 -9.10 18.37 -12.13
CA ALA A 517 -7.93 18.11 -12.97
C ALA A 517 -6.86 17.39 -12.16
N LEU A 518 -6.14 16.46 -12.80
CA LEU A 518 -5.07 15.66 -12.21
C LEU A 518 -3.79 15.84 -13.05
N ASP A 519 -2.64 16.04 -12.41
CA ASP A 519 -1.33 16.07 -13.06
C ASP A 519 -0.61 14.71 -13.08
N GLY A 520 0.56 14.68 -13.71
CA GLY A 520 1.39 13.48 -13.84
C GLY A 520 2.06 12.97 -12.55
N VAL A 521 1.99 13.69 -11.43
CA VAL A 521 2.58 13.27 -10.14
C VAL A 521 1.54 12.99 -9.05
N GLY A 522 0.26 13.21 -9.32
CA GLY A 522 -0.85 12.90 -8.43
C GLY A 522 -1.48 14.11 -7.73
N ASN A 523 -1.20 15.36 -8.13
CA ASN A 523 -1.87 16.52 -7.57
C ASN A 523 -3.24 16.73 -8.23
N TYR A 524 -4.28 16.79 -7.39
CA TYR A 524 -5.61 17.21 -7.82
C TYR A 524 -5.81 18.73 -7.68
N SER A 525 -6.47 19.33 -8.67
CA SER A 525 -6.98 20.71 -8.58
C SER A 525 -8.07 20.84 -7.51
N ASP A 526 -8.39 22.08 -7.14
CA ASP A 526 -9.63 22.35 -6.41
C ASP A 526 -10.85 21.87 -7.22
N VAL A 527 -11.88 21.42 -6.50
CA VAL A 527 -13.11 20.88 -7.08
C VAL A 527 -13.94 21.99 -7.71
N ASN A 528 -14.53 21.71 -8.87
CA ASN A 528 -15.65 22.47 -9.41
C ASN A 528 -16.88 21.57 -9.54
N GLU A 529 -18.07 22.17 -9.52
CA GLU A 529 -19.33 21.43 -9.59
C GLU A 529 -20.33 22.11 -10.54
N VAL A 530 -21.27 21.33 -11.07
CA VAL A 530 -22.39 21.84 -11.86
C VAL A 530 -23.62 20.97 -11.63
N THR A 531 -24.78 21.61 -11.54
CA THR A 531 -26.07 20.92 -11.39
C THR A 531 -26.85 21.00 -12.70
N VAL A 532 -27.45 19.88 -13.08
CA VAL A 532 -28.40 19.79 -14.19
C VAL A 532 -29.59 18.96 -13.76
N ARG A 533 -30.75 19.25 -14.33
CA ARG A 533 -31.93 18.41 -14.22
C ARG A 533 -32.01 17.56 -15.49
N PRO A 534 -31.84 16.23 -15.41
CA PRO A 534 -31.96 15.39 -16.58
C PRO A 534 -33.35 15.50 -17.20
N GLU A 535 -33.40 15.88 -18.47
CA GLU A 535 -34.66 16.11 -19.18
C GLU A 535 -35.32 14.78 -19.55
N GLY A 536 -36.63 14.69 -19.34
CA GLY A 536 -37.44 13.59 -19.83
C GLY A 536 -37.69 13.73 -21.33
N GLY A 537 -36.93 12.98 -22.12
CA GLY A 537 -37.30 12.63 -23.48
C GLY A 537 -38.11 11.34 -23.47
N GLY A 538 -39.35 11.38 -23.97
CA GLY A 538 -40.12 10.16 -24.23
C GLY A 538 -39.44 9.37 -25.34
N GLY A 539 -38.70 8.32 -24.97
CA GLY A 539 -38.11 7.38 -25.93
C GLY A 539 -36.98 6.57 -25.32
N LEU A 540 -37.24 5.27 -25.13
CA LEU A 540 -36.39 4.11 -25.45
C LEU A 540 -34.90 4.16 -25.05
N HIS A 541 -34.49 3.20 -24.22
CA HIS A 541 -33.10 2.95 -23.86
C HIS A 541 -32.60 1.69 -24.59
N GLU A 542 -31.44 1.78 -25.26
CA GLU A 542 -30.66 0.61 -25.66
C GLU A 542 -30.04 -0.01 -24.41
N GLY A 543 -30.10 -1.33 -24.29
CA GLY A 543 -29.10 -2.07 -23.53
C GLY A 543 -27.86 -2.18 -24.40
N ASN A 544 -26.71 -1.73 -23.89
CA ASN A 544 -25.47 -2.50 -23.90
C ASN A 544 -24.34 -1.70 -23.24
N LEU A 545 -23.73 -2.30 -22.23
CA LEU A 545 -22.32 -2.08 -21.91
C LEU A 545 -21.56 -3.39 -22.14
N VAL A 546 -20.59 -3.35 -23.06
CA VAL A 546 -19.24 -3.87 -22.80
C VAL A 546 -18.23 -2.81 -23.29
N PRO A 547 -17.19 -2.49 -22.50
CA PRO A 547 -16.30 -1.36 -22.76
C PRO A 547 -15.04 -1.76 -23.55
N ASP A 548 -15.12 -1.97 -24.86
CA ASP A 548 -13.94 -1.88 -25.75
C ASP A 548 -14.21 -1.73 -27.27
N GLY A 549 -15.46 -1.76 -27.73
CA GLY A 549 -15.76 -1.62 -29.16
C GLY A 549 -15.49 -2.88 -30.00
N THR A 550 -15.36 -4.06 -29.41
CA THR A 550 -15.43 -5.34 -30.14
C THR A 550 -16.38 -6.35 -29.49
N MET A 551 -17.10 -7.10 -30.33
CA MET A 551 -18.00 -8.17 -29.91
C MET A 551 -17.19 -9.38 -29.44
N GLU A 552 -17.23 -9.73 -28.16
CA GLU A 552 -16.87 -11.09 -27.73
C GLU A 552 -18.02 -12.05 -28.05
N SER A 553 -17.69 -13.06 -28.85
CA SER A 553 -18.51 -14.23 -29.10
C SER A 553 -18.80 -14.99 -27.80
N LEU A 554 -20.07 -15.35 -27.60
CA LEU A 554 -20.52 -16.30 -26.58
C LEU A 554 -19.72 -17.62 -26.62
N PRO A 555 -19.56 -18.34 -25.49
CA PRO A 555 -18.84 -19.60 -25.41
C PRO A 555 -19.38 -20.63 -26.43
N ILE A 556 -18.45 -21.32 -27.09
CA ILE A 556 -18.63 -22.20 -28.26
C ILE A 556 -19.59 -23.41 -28.06
N GLU A 557 -20.14 -23.64 -26.87
CA GLU A 557 -20.97 -24.83 -26.58
C GLU A 557 -22.48 -24.59 -26.47
N LEU A 558 -22.97 -23.35 -26.55
CA LEU A 558 -24.40 -23.10 -26.80
C LEU A 558 -24.59 -22.65 -28.25
N ASP A 559 -25.25 -23.52 -29.00
CA ASP A 559 -25.64 -23.39 -30.40
C ASP A 559 -26.08 -21.96 -30.79
N GLN A 560 -25.38 -21.39 -31.76
CA GLN A 560 -25.58 -20.04 -32.33
C GLN A 560 -26.88 -19.92 -33.16
N SER A 561 -27.86 -20.78 -32.91
CA SER A 561 -29.14 -20.83 -33.64
C SER A 561 -30.32 -20.22 -32.86
N LEU A 562 -30.13 -19.78 -31.62
CA LEU A 562 -31.18 -19.19 -30.79
C LEU A 562 -31.16 -17.64 -30.83
N PRO A 563 -32.26 -16.96 -31.19
CA PRO A 563 -32.33 -15.51 -31.15
C PRO A 563 -32.54 -15.01 -29.71
N GLY A 564 -31.48 -14.50 -29.07
CA GLY A 564 -31.60 -13.65 -27.88
C GLY A 564 -32.16 -12.27 -28.25
N PHE A 565 -33.01 -11.70 -27.39
CA PHE A 565 -33.61 -10.38 -27.60
C PHE A 565 -32.88 -9.30 -26.80
N ASP A 566 -32.38 -8.28 -27.49
CA ASP A 566 -31.89 -7.02 -26.91
C ASP A 566 -32.47 -5.85 -27.73
N GLY A 567 -33.40 -5.08 -27.14
CA GLY A 567 -34.00 -3.92 -27.80
C GLY A 567 -35.24 -3.35 -27.10
N SER A 568 -35.46 -2.04 -27.25
CA SER A 568 -36.68 -1.33 -26.84
C SER A 568 -37.27 -0.53 -28.02
N TRP A 569 -38.57 -0.69 -28.33
CA TRP A 569 -39.38 0.26 -29.13
C TRP A 569 -40.86 0.27 -28.70
N GLY A 570 -41.48 1.46 -28.70
CA GLY A 570 -42.93 1.65 -28.60
C GLY A 570 -43.58 1.68 -29.99
N ASN A 571 -44.78 1.08 -30.09
CA ASN A 571 -45.65 0.94 -31.29
C ASN A 571 -44.93 0.70 -32.63
N ALA A 572 -44.49 -0.54 -32.87
CA ALA A 572 -44.15 -1.04 -34.20
C ALA A 572 -44.82 -2.41 -34.45
N SER A 573 -45.46 -2.57 -35.61
CA SER A 573 -46.10 -3.82 -36.05
C SER A 573 -45.32 -4.41 -37.23
N TRP A 574 -44.41 -5.37 -37.01
CA TRP A 574 -43.75 -6.26 -38.02
C TRP A 574 -43.19 -7.48 -37.24
N GLY A 575 -42.94 -8.70 -37.71
CA GLY A 575 -43.02 -9.42 -38.99
C GLY A 575 -42.23 -10.74 -38.80
N SER A 576 -42.93 -11.83 -38.43
CA SER A 576 -42.49 -13.23 -38.24
C SER A 576 -41.05 -13.54 -37.76
N LEU A 577 -40.89 -13.90 -36.47
CA LEU A 577 -39.77 -14.69 -35.93
C LEU A 577 -40.18 -16.18 -35.94
N ARG A 578 -39.36 -17.08 -36.50
CA ARG A 578 -39.60 -18.55 -36.47
C ARG A 578 -38.74 -19.22 -35.39
N VAL A 579 -39.34 -20.17 -34.68
CA VAL A 579 -38.73 -20.97 -33.60
C VAL A 579 -38.02 -22.20 -34.15
N LEU A 580 -36.84 -22.50 -33.61
CA LEU A 580 -36.29 -23.85 -33.51
C LEU A 580 -35.89 -24.07 -32.04
N THR A 581 -36.62 -24.95 -31.34
CA THR A 581 -36.34 -25.59 -30.03
C THR A 581 -35.41 -24.87 -29.04
N GLY A 582 -35.92 -24.36 -27.90
CA GLY A 582 -35.04 -23.90 -26.79
C GLY A 582 -35.49 -22.83 -25.78
N GLY A 583 -36.75 -22.36 -25.77
CA GLY A 583 -37.20 -21.30 -24.85
C GLY A 583 -36.73 -19.88 -25.22
N TYR A 584 -37.24 -18.85 -24.53
CA TYR A 584 -36.86 -17.44 -24.66
C TYR A 584 -36.18 -16.94 -23.39
N TRP A 585 -35.23 -16.02 -23.50
CA TRP A 585 -34.58 -15.37 -22.35
C TRP A 585 -34.16 -13.93 -22.70
N GLY A 586 -34.04 -13.08 -21.68
CA GLY A 586 -33.58 -11.71 -21.85
C GLY A 586 -33.05 -11.08 -20.56
N LYS A 587 -32.14 -10.11 -20.71
CA LYS A 587 -31.38 -9.54 -19.58
C LYS A 587 -32.15 -8.47 -18.81
N TYR A 588 -32.68 -7.44 -19.47
CA TYR A 588 -33.37 -6.35 -18.77
C TYR A 588 -34.47 -5.70 -19.63
N ILE A 589 -35.62 -5.41 -19.03
CA ILE A 589 -36.76 -4.69 -19.62
C ILE A 589 -37.27 -3.67 -18.61
N GLN A 590 -37.53 -2.43 -19.06
CA GLN A 590 -38.19 -1.40 -18.26
C GLN A 590 -39.27 -0.67 -19.08
N ILE A 591 -40.46 -0.51 -18.49
CA ILE A 591 -41.53 0.35 -19.01
C ILE A 591 -41.87 1.40 -17.94
N THR A 592 -41.50 2.65 -18.19
CA THR A 592 -41.76 3.81 -17.32
C THR A 592 -42.77 4.76 -17.94
N GLY A 593 -43.84 5.09 -17.21
CA GLY A 593 -44.75 6.20 -17.54
C GLY A 593 -45.66 5.99 -18.75
N GLY A 594 -46.98 5.96 -18.50
CA GLY A 594 -48.01 5.87 -19.55
C GLY A 594 -48.29 4.43 -20.01
N ASN A 595 -49.28 4.27 -20.90
CA ASN A 595 -49.62 2.98 -21.50
C ASN A 595 -48.46 2.51 -22.40
N GLY A 596 -47.72 1.50 -21.97
CA GLY A 596 -46.60 0.91 -22.71
C GLY A 596 -46.76 -0.60 -22.89
N GLU A 597 -46.39 -1.09 -24.05
CA GLU A 597 -46.49 -2.52 -24.42
C GLU A 597 -45.23 -2.95 -25.18
N LEU A 598 -44.62 -4.06 -24.77
CA LEU A 598 -43.60 -4.79 -25.52
C LEU A 598 -44.22 -6.08 -26.04
N GLN A 599 -44.25 -6.33 -27.36
CA GLN A 599 -44.78 -7.57 -27.95
C GLN A 599 -43.69 -8.40 -28.61
N PHE A 600 -43.74 -9.73 -28.45
CA PHE A 600 -42.90 -10.66 -29.21
C PHE A 600 -43.66 -11.94 -29.56
N PRO A 601 -43.43 -12.51 -30.76
CA PRO A 601 -44.13 -13.71 -31.20
C PRO A 601 -43.66 -14.96 -30.45
N VAL A 602 -44.60 -15.84 -30.13
CA VAL A 602 -44.37 -17.17 -29.53
C VAL A 602 -45.20 -18.21 -30.28
N THR A 603 -44.62 -19.41 -30.44
CA THR A 603 -45.34 -20.59 -30.91
C THR A 603 -45.47 -21.56 -29.76
N TRP A 604 -46.71 -21.92 -29.43
CA TRP A 604 -47.02 -22.79 -28.31
C TRP A 604 -47.13 -24.24 -28.76
N THR A 605 -46.49 -25.13 -28.02
CA THR A 605 -46.66 -26.58 -28.17
C THR A 605 -47.93 -27.02 -27.43
N PRO A 606 -48.85 -27.76 -28.07
CA PRO A 606 -50.10 -28.21 -27.45
C PRO A 606 -49.84 -29.17 -26.29
N ASN A 607 -50.57 -28.97 -25.19
CA ASN A 607 -50.48 -29.71 -23.93
C ASN A 607 -49.11 -29.61 -23.23
N THR A 608 -48.39 -28.51 -23.42
CA THR A 608 -47.08 -28.28 -22.80
C THR A 608 -47.20 -27.25 -21.67
N THR A 609 -46.51 -27.51 -20.56
CA THR A 609 -46.37 -26.57 -19.44
C THR A 609 -45.19 -25.64 -19.69
N TYR A 610 -45.39 -24.36 -19.49
CA TYR A 610 -44.36 -23.33 -19.59
C TYR A 610 -44.16 -22.64 -18.24
N VAL A 611 -42.94 -22.16 -18.00
CA VAL A 611 -42.59 -21.34 -16.84
C VAL A 611 -42.11 -19.99 -17.33
N LEU A 612 -42.69 -18.91 -16.79
CA LEU A 612 -42.13 -17.56 -16.85
C LEU A 612 -41.43 -17.28 -15.53
N ARG A 613 -40.10 -17.09 -15.56
CA ARG A 613 -39.28 -16.70 -14.41
C ARG A 613 -38.65 -15.33 -14.67
N ALA A 614 -38.60 -14.45 -13.68
CA ALA A 614 -37.89 -13.18 -13.76
C ALA A 614 -37.63 -12.58 -12.36
N LYS A 615 -36.63 -11.71 -12.25
CA LYS A 615 -36.61 -10.71 -11.18
C LYS A 615 -37.47 -9.54 -11.60
N ILE A 616 -38.41 -9.11 -10.76
CA ILE A 616 -39.29 -7.98 -11.07
C ILE A 616 -39.18 -6.88 -10.03
N LYS A 617 -39.34 -5.64 -10.48
CA LYS A 617 -39.48 -4.46 -9.64
C LYS A 617 -40.56 -3.56 -10.22
N THR A 618 -41.58 -3.28 -9.44
CA THR A 618 -42.74 -2.51 -9.91
C THR A 618 -43.20 -1.48 -8.89
N THR A 619 -43.79 -0.38 -9.37
CA THR A 619 -44.32 0.71 -8.54
C THR A 619 -45.75 1.04 -8.96
N GLY A 620 -46.74 0.47 -8.28
CA GLY A 620 -48.16 0.70 -8.57
C GLY A 620 -48.91 -0.56 -9.04
N SER A 621 -49.95 -0.43 -9.85
CA SER A 621 -50.79 -1.55 -10.31
C SER A 621 -51.07 -1.49 -11.81
N GLY A 622 -51.61 -2.57 -12.38
CA GLY A 622 -51.98 -2.64 -13.80
C GLY A 622 -50.86 -3.17 -14.71
N PHE A 623 -50.05 -4.10 -14.19
CA PHE A 623 -48.98 -4.75 -14.93
C PHE A 623 -49.39 -6.18 -15.31
N GLU A 624 -49.20 -6.54 -16.57
CA GLU A 624 -49.64 -7.81 -17.10
C GLU A 624 -48.62 -8.38 -18.09
N PHE A 625 -48.45 -9.69 -18.07
CA PHE A 625 -47.75 -10.43 -19.12
C PHE A 625 -48.79 -11.19 -19.96
N GLY A 626 -49.13 -10.65 -21.13
CA GLY A 626 -50.00 -11.29 -22.11
C GLY A 626 -49.33 -12.52 -22.72
N LEU A 627 -50.09 -13.61 -22.84
CA LEU A 627 -49.63 -14.91 -23.38
C LEU A 627 -50.18 -15.19 -24.79
N GLY A 628 -51.04 -14.30 -25.30
CA GLY A 628 -51.77 -14.55 -26.54
C GLY A 628 -52.78 -15.71 -26.41
N LYS A 629 -52.90 -16.55 -27.46
CA LYS A 629 -53.91 -17.61 -27.57
C LYS A 629 -53.39 -18.97 -27.11
N VAL A 630 -53.24 -19.17 -25.81
CA VAL A 630 -52.78 -20.46 -25.24
C VAL A 630 -53.90 -21.51 -25.08
N LYS A 631 -55.19 -21.15 -25.25
CA LYS A 631 -56.35 -22.06 -25.11
C LYS A 631 -57.41 -21.85 -26.20
N VAL A 632 -58.26 -22.86 -26.45
CA VAL A 632 -59.37 -22.79 -27.41
C VAL A 632 -60.40 -21.75 -26.95
N GLY A 633 -60.64 -20.73 -27.78
CA GLY A 633 -61.71 -19.75 -27.56
C GLY A 633 -61.33 -18.49 -26.76
N ASP A 634 -60.12 -18.45 -26.19
CA ASP A 634 -59.63 -17.26 -25.48
C ASP A 634 -59.07 -16.22 -26.45
N SER A 635 -59.40 -14.95 -26.22
CA SER A 635 -58.89 -13.83 -27.02
C SER A 635 -57.56 -13.28 -26.52
N SER A 636 -57.24 -13.41 -25.23
CA SER A 636 -55.93 -13.08 -24.64
C SER A 636 -55.86 -13.51 -23.16
N LEU A 637 -55.08 -14.54 -22.82
CA LEU A 637 -54.77 -14.86 -21.42
C LEU A 637 -53.59 -13.99 -20.96
N ALA A 638 -53.61 -13.49 -19.72
CA ALA A 638 -52.52 -12.70 -19.16
C ALA A 638 -52.18 -13.14 -17.72
N LEU A 639 -50.90 -13.06 -17.38
CA LEU A 639 -50.40 -13.27 -16.02
C LEU A 639 -50.32 -11.91 -15.32
N SER A 640 -50.93 -11.80 -14.13
CA SER A 640 -50.83 -10.57 -13.36
C SER A 640 -49.45 -10.45 -12.72
N ILE A 641 -48.79 -9.31 -12.95
CA ILE A 641 -47.50 -8.99 -12.32
C ILE A 641 -47.78 -8.15 -11.06
N PRO A 642 -47.30 -8.57 -9.87
CA PRO A 642 -47.63 -7.91 -8.61
C PRO A 642 -46.94 -6.55 -8.45
N ASN A 643 -47.51 -5.71 -7.58
CA ASN A 643 -46.85 -4.49 -7.09
C ASN A 643 -45.76 -4.85 -6.07
N THR A 644 -44.49 -4.63 -6.40
CA THR A 644 -43.37 -4.92 -5.49
C THR A 644 -43.02 -3.73 -4.58
N ARG A 645 -43.70 -2.59 -4.76
CA ARG A 645 -43.47 -1.34 -4.01
C ARG A 645 -42.04 -0.81 -4.16
N GLY A 646 -41.41 -1.06 -5.30
CA GLY A 646 -40.06 -0.58 -5.62
C GLY A 646 -38.94 -1.51 -5.18
N GLU A 647 -39.23 -2.68 -4.62
CA GLU A 647 -38.23 -3.69 -4.27
C GLU A 647 -38.07 -4.73 -5.39
N TRP A 648 -36.87 -5.30 -5.52
CA TRP A 648 -36.64 -6.43 -6.42
C TRP A 648 -37.10 -7.74 -5.76
N ILE A 649 -37.98 -8.49 -6.43
CA ILE A 649 -38.41 -9.81 -5.98
C ILE A 649 -38.27 -10.84 -7.10
N GLN A 650 -38.16 -12.12 -6.73
CA GLN A 650 -38.28 -13.21 -7.69
C GLN A 650 -39.76 -13.44 -8.02
N PHE A 651 -40.05 -13.56 -9.31
CA PHE A 651 -41.36 -13.86 -9.86
C PHE A 651 -41.26 -15.09 -10.75
N GLU A 652 -42.07 -16.09 -10.45
CA GLU A 652 -42.15 -17.32 -11.24
C GLU A 652 -43.61 -17.72 -11.37
N GLN A 653 -44.04 -18.02 -12.58
CA GLN A 653 -45.43 -18.40 -12.86
C GLN A 653 -45.47 -19.49 -13.93
N GLU A 654 -46.16 -20.58 -13.61
CA GLU A 654 -46.39 -21.68 -14.53
C GLU A 654 -47.76 -21.56 -15.19
N PHE A 655 -47.84 -21.96 -16.46
CA PHE A 655 -49.09 -22.04 -17.21
C PHE A 655 -49.02 -23.13 -18.29
N MET A 656 -50.18 -23.60 -18.76
CA MET A 656 -50.27 -24.67 -19.77
C MET A 656 -50.83 -24.11 -21.08
N ALA A 657 -50.17 -24.42 -22.20
CA ALA A 657 -50.71 -24.21 -23.52
C ALA A 657 -51.52 -25.46 -23.94
N GLU A 658 -52.83 -25.33 -24.11
CA GLU A 658 -53.72 -26.45 -24.44
C GLU A 658 -53.81 -26.71 -25.95
N THR A 659 -53.40 -25.73 -26.78
CA THR A 659 -53.47 -25.83 -28.23
C THR A 659 -52.23 -25.33 -28.93
N ALA A 660 -51.95 -25.90 -30.10
CA ALA A 660 -50.94 -25.39 -31.01
C ALA A 660 -51.42 -24.05 -31.58
N SER A 661 -50.71 -22.97 -31.27
CA SER A 661 -51.03 -21.65 -31.82
C SER A 661 -49.77 -20.81 -31.96
N THR A 662 -49.82 -19.86 -32.88
CA THR A 662 -48.82 -18.80 -33.00
C THR A 662 -49.51 -17.50 -32.61
N GLY A 663 -48.95 -16.79 -31.62
CA GLY A 663 -49.48 -15.52 -31.11
C GLY A 663 -48.38 -14.62 -30.57
N ASN A 664 -48.71 -13.41 -30.15
CA ASN A 664 -47.75 -12.52 -29.49
C ASN A 664 -47.90 -12.63 -27.97
N CYS A 665 -46.80 -12.83 -27.26
CA CYS A 665 -46.70 -12.49 -25.85
C CYS A 665 -46.45 -10.98 -25.72
N SER A 666 -46.85 -10.41 -24.59
CA SER A 666 -46.70 -8.98 -24.35
C SER A 666 -46.42 -8.64 -22.89
N LEU A 667 -45.58 -7.64 -22.62
CA LEU A 667 -45.47 -7.03 -21.29
C LEU A 667 -46.16 -5.66 -21.32
N HIS A 668 -47.14 -5.46 -20.44
CA HIS A 668 -47.96 -4.26 -20.38
C HIS A 668 -47.76 -3.47 -19.09
N ASN A 669 -47.77 -2.14 -19.22
CA ASN A 669 -48.08 -1.21 -18.15
C ASN A 669 -49.30 -0.37 -18.55
N TRP A 670 -50.43 -0.57 -17.88
CA TRP A 670 -51.69 0.13 -18.16
C TRP A 670 -51.91 1.42 -17.35
N SER A 671 -50.94 1.79 -16.51
CA SER A 671 -51.07 2.91 -15.58
C SER A 671 -50.10 4.03 -15.93
N SER A 672 -50.59 5.27 -15.81
CA SER A 672 -49.73 6.45 -15.85
C SER A 672 -49.03 6.64 -14.50
N ASN A 673 -47.75 7.04 -14.50
CA ASN A 673 -46.90 7.26 -13.32
C ASN A 673 -46.48 6.01 -12.53
N THR A 674 -46.44 4.86 -13.18
CA THR A 674 -45.97 3.58 -12.63
C THR A 674 -44.77 3.06 -13.42
N VAL A 675 -44.01 2.14 -12.81
CA VAL A 675 -42.86 1.48 -13.43
C VAL A 675 -43.03 -0.03 -13.32
N VAL A 676 -42.73 -0.75 -14.40
CA VAL A 676 -42.47 -2.21 -14.39
C VAL A 676 -41.09 -2.49 -14.96
N GLN A 677 -40.28 -3.21 -14.19
CA GLN A 677 -38.95 -3.68 -14.57
C GLN A 677 -38.90 -5.20 -14.46
N MET A 678 -38.32 -5.87 -15.45
CA MET A 678 -38.00 -7.30 -15.43
C MET A 678 -36.52 -7.48 -15.74
N ASP A 679 -35.80 -8.21 -14.91
CA ASP A 679 -34.38 -8.52 -15.03
C ASP A 679 -34.18 -10.03 -15.02
N ASN A 680 -33.22 -10.52 -15.80
CA ASN A 680 -32.90 -11.95 -15.96
C ASN A 680 -34.16 -12.81 -16.14
N TRP A 681 -34.95 -12.54 -17.19
CA TRP A 681 -36.20 -13.25 -17.42
C TRP A 681 -36.04 -14.42 -18.40
N GLU A 682 -36.82 -15.48 -18.16
CA GLU A 682 -36.82 -16.73 -18.91
C GLU A 682 -38.28 -17.18 -19.14
N LEU A 683 -38.60 -17.60 -20.37
CA LEU A 683 -39.83 -18.29 -20.71
C LEU A 683 -39.49 -19.60 -21.38
N TYR A 684 -39.69 -20.72 -20.69
CA TYR A 684 -39.23 -22.03 -21.15
C TYR A 684 -40.28 -23.13 -20.95
N GLU A 685 -40.15 -24.21 -21.72
CA GLU A 685 -40.94 -25.44 -21.54
C GLU A 685 -40.45 -26.16 -20.29
N LYS A 686 -41.35 -26.46 -19.36
CA LYS A 686 -41.04 -27.27 -18.18
C LYS A 686 -40.92 -28.73 -18.62
N GLU A 687 -39.74 -29.32 -18.45
CA GLU A 687 -39.48 -30.74 -18.72
C GLU A 687 -40.43 -31.69 -17.98
#